data_AF-A0AAN6X6W9-F1
#
_entry.id   AF-A0AAN6X6W9-F1
#
_cell.length_a   1.000
_cell.length_b   1.000
_cell.length_c   1.000
_cell.angle_alpha   90.00
_cell.angle_beta   90.00
_cell.angle_gamma   90.00
#
_symmetry.space_group_name_H-M   'P 1'
#
loop_
_entity.id
_entity.type
_entity.pdbx_description
1 polymer ?
#
loop_
_entity_poly.entity_id
_entity_poly.type
_entity_poly.pdbx_seq_one_letter_code
_entity_poly.pdbx_strand_id
1 'polypeptide(L)'
;MEEELVKLRKKLEEVKRQVLEEQHLREEAERRRLEEQQLREEAELRRLEEQQLREKAQHEVRNTTLVEYLQYCHQHLFTTFDVQRDPKLTTTGPASTPHGKLCPTYLRHWNDFDTLQRRTLDCLFSLYPADQEAFPSLHATQTQGQEMPRGKIGDHLALDHFVRNFVETPVRSIFARLMRHDRTRDEFGIVGQVHFHHRDTTLPDDNVEQVARPPPGPATPPPAFFKSRVQPDRICCYQPESAERPTNLYHIGYKLAHKIVPDAFRLGLHDMNIIDDVVNRKTIPASGSGERSIYDAEQLTAAAFAQTFDHMVRGGLSYGLLTTGEILVFIKVDWTNPTTAYYYVVELDKETQVHLDADKVIYWSAVSQVLAFTLAALKQPSPSQSQLDYANKNLKRWVVTFDSVYSDIKSNWGETPASEWFSKSPLLSKKRKGRNLSPCPTDLPNRRRSPSRDSSGGGAAGPNSAPTRRSRRIGLQQSSRVGDTSSASHPPNQGAADNQKRMPYCTQRCLLRLVKGGLLDQACPNFELHRRAHDVGNGHHPISHFEWLQLLRTQLHKTLDDGIVPAGIVGACGVIFHVTLLGYGYTFIAKGTVDTLVHKLEHEADVYKQLAPLQGVYIPVFLGAVDLRTLDRTYYYDLNVDIVHLTFLSWAGEPLYKPIASDVFRKANVGQEVARSVRALHQMGVAHTDVRAPNMLWNEENRRVMMIDFERAVLGSPARRSLLPKSPKRHRGLPPKGRQSAETEFDRKVQSDLWAIRGML
;
A
#
# COMPACT_ATOMS: atom_id res chain seq x y z
N MET A 1 -33.15 117.90 18.40
CA MET A 1 -32.52 116.80 19.16
C MET A 1 -33.38 115.53 19.19
N GLU A 2 -34.68 115.61 19.53
CA GLU A 2 -35.51 114.38 19.65
C GLU A 2 -35.67 113.58 18.35
N GLU A 3 -35.85 114.21 17.19
CA GLU A 3 -35.94 113.49 15.90
C GLU A 3 -34.67 112.70 15.54
N GLU A 4 -33.47 113.23 15.87
CA GLU A 4 -32.22 112.49 15.66
C GLU A 4 -32.11 111.30 16.61
N LEU A 5 -32.54 111.44 17.87
CA LEU A 5 -32.59 110.35 18.83
C LEU A 5 -33.51 109.21 18.37
N VAL A 6 -34.67 109.54 17.77
CA VAL A 6 -35.57 108.54 17.17
C VAL A 6 -34.95 107.88 15.93
N LYS A 7 -34.29 108.65 15.06
CA LYS A 7 -33.54 108.11 13.90
C LYS A 7 -32.39 107.20 14.32
N LEU A 8 -31.63 107.56 15.35
CA LEU A 8 -30.56 106.71 15.89
C LEU A 8 -31.12 105.43 16.53
N ARG A 9 -32.22 105.50 17.29
CA ARG A 9 -32.87 104.30 17.85
C ARG A 9 -33.33 103.33 16.77
N LYS A 10 -34.02 103.82 15.72
CA LYS A 10 -34.40 102.98 14.57
C LYS A 10 -33.19 102.36 13.87
N LYS A 11 -32.13 103.12 13.61
CA LYS A 11 -30.88 102.57 13.04
C LYS A 11 -30.23 101.53 13.95
N LEU A 12 -30.26 101.72 15.27
CA LEU A 12 -29.71 100.77 16.24
C LEU A 12 -30.52 99.47 16.28
N GLU A 13 -31.85 99.53 16.15
CA GLU A 13 -32.71 98.35 16.02
C GLU A 13 -32.52 97.63 14.67
N GLU A 14 -32.39 98.38 13.57
CA GLU A 14 -32.10 97.83 12.23
C GLU A 14 -30.77 97.06 12.22
N VAL A 15 -29.71 97.67 12.78
CA VAL A 15 -28.38 97.05 12.91
C VAL A 15 -28.41 95.85 13.87
N LYS A 16 -29.14 95.94 15.00
CA LYS A 16 -29.32 94.78 15.90
C LYS A 16 -30.04 93.62 15.20
N ARG A 17 -31.06 93.91 14.38
CA ARG A 17 -31.78 92.89 13.61
C ARG A 17 -30.84 92.24 12.58
N GLN A 18 -30.08 93.03 11.83
CA GLN A 18 -29.08 92.54 10.88
C GLN A 18 -28.00 91.67 11.54
N VAL A 19 -27.48 92.06 12.70
CA VAL A 19 -26.49 91.25 13.45
C VAL A 19 -27.08 89.94 13.94
N LEU A 20 -28.33 89.93 14.43
CA LEU A 20 -29.05 88.70 14.83
C LEU A 20 -29.33 87.77 13.64
N GLU A 21 -29.72 88.33 12.51
CA GLU A 21 -30.01 87.60 11.27
C GLU A 21 -28.72 87.01 10.66
N GLU A 22 -27.60 87.76 10.70
CA GLU A 22 -26.29 87.26 10.31
C GLU A 22 -25.74 86.20 11.28
N GLN A 23 -25.95 86.35 12.59
CA GLN A 23 -25.61 85.33 13.58
C GLN A 23 -26.39 84.03 13.34
N HIS A 24 -27.71 84.12 13.16
CA HIS A 24 -28.55 82.95 12.86
C HIS A 24 -28.10 82.25 11.56
N LEU A 25 -27.81 82.99 10.49
CA LEU A 25 -27.28 82.43 9.24
C LEU A 25 -25.92 81.75 9.41
N ARG A 26 -25.04 82.28 10.27
CA ARG A 26 -23.74 81.67 10.58
C ARG A 26 -23.92 80.37 11.37
N GLU A 27 -24.77 80.36 12.40
CA GLU A 27 -25.10 79.15 13.18
C GLU A 27 -25.76 78.08 12.29
N GLU A 28 -26.65 78.46 11.38
CA GLU A 28 -27.27 77.52 10.45
C GLU A 28 -26.25 76.93 9.45
N ALA A 29 -25.34 77.75 8.94
CA ALA A 29 -24.28 77.30 8.05
C ALA A 29 -23.24 76.40 8.77
N GLU A 30 -22.94 76.69 10.03
CA GLU A 30 -22.06 75.86 10.86
C GLU A 30 -22.71 74.52 11.21
N ARG A 31 -24.01 74.52 11.58
CA ARG A 31 -24.79 73.29 11.79
C ARG A 31 -24.83 72.42 10.53
N ARG A 32 -25.11 72.99 9.36
CA ARG A 32 -25.11 72.26 8.07
C ARG A 32 -23.74 71.67 7.74
N ARG A 33 -22.64 72.39 8.03
CA ARG A 33 -21.27 71.84 7.87
C ARG A 33 -21.01 70.67 8.81
N LEU A 34 -21.48 70.75 10.06
CA LEU A 34 -21.35 69.67 11.03
C LEU A 34 -22.13 68.42 10.60
N GLU A 35 -23.38 68.60 10.16
CA GLU A 35 -24.23 67.53 9.62
C GLU A 35 -23.62 66.89 8.36
N GLU A 36 -23.10 67.70 7.43
CA GLU A 36 -22.44 67.21 6.22
C GLU A 36 -21.12 66.47 6.55
N GLN A 37 -20.37 66.93 7.55
CA GLN A 37 -19.17 66.24 8.03
C GLN A 37 -19.52 64.89 8.68
N GLN A 38 -20.53 64.84 9.57
CA GLN A 38 -21.01 63.60 10.18
C GLN A 38 -21.49 62.59 9.13
N LEU A 39 -22.25 63.04 8.13
CA LEU A 39 -22.68 62.19 7.00
C LEU A 39 -21.50 61.63 6.20
N ARG A 40 -20.42 62.40 6.03
CA ARG A 40 -19.19 61.94 5.35
C ARG A 40 -18.43 60.91 6.19
N GLU A 41 -18.28 61.15 7.49
CA GLU A 41 -17.63 60.23 8.43
C GLU A 41 -18.39 58.90 8.54
N GLU A 42 -19.71 58.93 8.68
CA GLU A 42 -20.55 57.72 8.64
C GLU A 42 -20.46 56.97 7.29
N ALA A 43 -20.36 57.70 6.18
CA ALA A 43 -20.24 57.11 4.85
C ALA A 43 -18.83 56.54 4.59
N GLU A 44 -17.78 57.02 5.24
CA GLU A 44 -16.47 56.37 5.27
C GLU A 44 -16.47 55.12 6.15
N LEU A 45 -17.04 55.20 7.36
CA LEU A 45 -17.14 54.06 8.26
C LEU A 45 -17.87 52.88 7.60
N ARG A 46 -19.03 53.14 7.00
CA ARG A 46 -19.81 52.13 6.25
C ARG A 46 -19.05 51.54 5.06
N ARG A 47 -18.25 52.35 4.35
CA ARG A 47 -17.39 51.86 3.25
C ARG A 47 -16.25 50.98 3.77
N LEU A 48 -15.66 51.31 4.91
CA LEU A 48 -14.63 50.50 5.55
C LEU A 48 -15.19 49.16 6.04
N GLU A 49 -16.37 49.16 6.68
CA GLU A 49 -17.07 47.95 7.12
C GLU A 49 -17.45 47.06 5.93
N GLU A 50 -18.01 47.64 4.85
CA GLU A 50 -18.35 46.88 3.64
C GLU A 50 -17.11 46.31 2.97
N GLN A 51 -15.99 47.06 2.93
CA GLN A 51 -14.72 46.56 2.41
C GLN A 51 -14.20 45.39 3.25
N GLN A 52 -14.18 45.50 4.59
CA GLN A 52 -13.75 44.42 5.48
C GLN A 52 -14.65 43.17 5.34
N LEU A 53 -15.96 43.35 5.19
CA LEU A 53 -16.90 42.25 4.93
C LEU A 53 -16.62 41.56 3.59
N ARG A 54 -16.36 42.34 2.53
CA ARG A 54 -16.00 41.81 1.20
C ARG A 54 -14.67 41.07 1.22
N GLU A 55 -13.63 41.64 1.85
CA GLU A 55 -12.30 41.02 1.99
C GLU A 55 -12.39 39.70 2.78
N LYS A 56 -13.15 39.69 3.88
CA LYS A 56 -13.39 38.46 4.67
C LYS A 56 -14.15 37.41 3.86
N ALA A 57 -15.21 37.78 3.16
CA ALA A 57 -15.96 36.85 2.32
C ALA A 57 -15.10 36.28 1.17
N GLN A 58 -14.27 37.10 0.53
CA GLN A 58 -13.29 36.65 -0.47
C GLN A 58 -12.26 35.69 0.14
N HIS A 59 -11.76 35.98 1.34
CA HIS A 59 -10.85 35.09 2.07
C HIS A 59 -11.49 33.74 2.43
N GLU A 60 -12.79 33.70 2.72
CA GLU A 60 -13.51 32.45 3.01
C GLU A 60 -13.70 31.56 1.77
N VAL A 61 -13.87 32.16 0.57
CA VAL A 61 -14.12 31.41 -0.68
C VAL A 61 -12.90 31.18 -1.57
N ARG A 62 -11.79 31.91 -1.40
CA ARG A 62 -10.55 31.68 -2.15
C ARG A 62 -9.99 30.28 -1.90
N ASN A 63 -9.26 29.75 -2.87
CA ASN A 63 -8.46 28.54 -2.66
C ASN A 63 -7.36 28.84 -1.62
N THR A 64 -6.97 27.82 -0.87
CA THR A 64 -5.97 27.95 0.19
C THR A 64 -4.58 27.53 -0.28
N THR A 65 -3.56 28.05 0.39
CA THR A 65 -2.19 27.52 0.35
C THR A 65 -2.10 26.17 1.06
N LEU A 66 -1.00 25.44 0.88
CA LEU A 66 -0.81 24.13 1.53
C LEU A 66 -0.87 24.24 3.06
N VAL A 67 -0.27 25.29 3.63
CA VAL A 67 -0.19 25.48 5.08
C VAL A 67 -1.56 25.82 5.66
N GLU A 68 -2.28 26.75 5.05
CA GLU A 68 -3.66 27.09 5.43
C GLU A 68 -4.59 25.87 5.33
N TYR A 69 -4.48 25.07 4.28
CA TYR A 69 -5.30 23.86 4.13
C TYR A 69 -5.04 22.85 5.25
N LEU A 70 -3.78 22.60 5.61
CA LEU A 70 -3.43 21.72 6.74
C LEU A 70 -3.97 22.25 8.07
N GLN A 71 -3.91 23.57 8.30
CA GLN A 71 -4.50 24.21 9.49
C GLN A 71 -6.03 24.05 9.52
N TYR A 72 -6.73 24.29 8.40
CA TYR A 72 -8.19 24.15 8.33
C TYR A 72 -8.66 22.70 8.41
N CYS A 73 -7.89 21.75 7.85
CA CYS A 73 -8.13 20.32 8.09
C CYS A 73 -8.10 19.99 9.58
N HIS A 74 -7.10 20.49 10.32
CA HIS A 74 -7.06 20.31 11.77
C HIS A 74 -8.28 20.96 12.46
N GLN A 75 -8.52 22.25 12.19
CA GLN A 75 -9.51 23.07 12.90
C GLN A 75 -10.97 22.68 12.62
N HIS A 76 -11.29 22.24 11.40
CA HIS A 76 -12.67 22.04 10.94
C HIS A 76 -13.03 20.59 10.59
N LEU A 77 -12.05 19.74 10.27
CA LEU A 77 -12.31 18.32 9.99
C LEU A 77 -12.07 17.48 11.25
N PHE A 78 -10.87 17.55 11.82
CA PHE A 78 -10.50 16.67 12.94
C PHE A 78 -11.23 16.99 14.25
N THR A 79 -11.53 18.27 14.52
CA THR A 79 -12.30 18.70 15.71
C THR A 79 -13.71 18.10 15.80
N THR A 80 -14.27 17.58 14.70
CA THR A 80 -15.58 16.89 14.67
C THR A 80 -15.54 15.48 15.25
N PHE A 81 -14.34 14.89 15.42
CA PHE A 81 -14.19 13.54 15.95
C PHE A 81 -14.70 13.44 17.40
N ASP A 82 -15.58 12.48 17.68
CA ASP A 82 -16.05 12.14 19.03
C ASP A 82 -16.32 10.63 19.15
N VAL A 83 -15.98 10.04 20.29
CA VAL A 83 -16.03 8.59 20.53
C VAL A 83 -17.29 8.20 21.28
N GLN A 84 -17.93 7.12 20.85
CA GLN A 84 -19.03 6.55 21.61
C GLN A 84 -18.48 5.79 22.83
N ARG A 85 -18.54 6.43 24.00
CA ARG A 85 -18.04 5.87 25.27
C ARG A 85 -19.06 4.98 25.99
N ASP A 86 -20.36 5.06 25.68
CA ASP A 86 -21.39 4.21 26.29
C ASP A 86 -21.35 2.78 25.70
N PRO A 87 -21.01 1.75 26.50
CA PRO A 87 -20.91 0.37 26.01
C PRO A 87 -22.19 -0.15 25.32
N LYS A 88 -23.38 0.33 25.70
CA LYS A 88 -24.68 -0.12 25.17
C LYS A 88 -24.93 0.28 23.72
N LEU A 89 -24.20 1.28 23.23
CA LEU A 89 -24.32 1.86 21.90
C LEU A 89 -23.05 1.63 21.06
N THR A 90 -22.16 0.74 21.53
CA THR A 90 -20.95 0.34 20.81
C THR A 90 -21.06 -1.08 20.28
N THR A 91 -20.42 -1.35 19.14
CA THR A 91 -20.39 -2.71 18.59
C THR A 91 -19.30 -3.55 19.25
N THR A 92 -19.70 -4.72 19.75
CA THR A 92 -18.82 -5.89 19.82
C THR A 92 -18.81 -6.52 18.43
N GLY A 93 -17.91 -6.03 17.55
CA GLY A 93 -17.66 -6.66 16.25
C GLY A 93 -17.41 -8.18 16.39
N PRO A 94 -17.79 -8.98 15.37
CA PRO A 94 -17.68 -10.44 15.45
C PRO A 94 -16.23 -10.85 15.72
N ALA A 95 -16.04 -11.80 16.63
CA ALA A 95 -14.72 -12.29 16.96
C ALA A 95 -14.04 -12.83 15.70
N SER A 96 -12.92 -12.21 15.32
CA SER A 96 -12.03 -12.77 14.30
C SER A 96 -11.59 -14.18 14.71
N THR A 97 -11.49 -15.10 13.75
CA THR A 97 -11.00 -16.46 14.01
C THR A 97 -9.53 -16.42 14.42
N PRO A 98 -9.11 -17.18 15.46
CA PRO A 98 -7.71 -17.31 15.82
C PRO A 98 -6.96 -18.04 14.70
N HIS A 99 -6.10 -17.28 14.03
CA HIS A 99 -5.09 -17.78 13.12
C HIS A 99 -3.76 -17.30 13.69
N GLY A 100 -2.76 -18.18 13.79
CA GLY A 100 -1.49 -17.87 14.48
C GLY A 100 -0.71 -16.77 13.75
N LYS A 101 -0.94 -15.52 14.12
CA LYS A 101 -0.42 -14.31 13.48
C LYS A 101 1.07 -14.17 13.80
N LEU A 102 1.89 -13.76 12.83
CA LEU A 102 3.30 -13.45 13.10
C LEU A 102 3.40 -12.33 14.14
N CYS A 103 4.33 -12.47 15.07
CA CYS A 103 4.49 -11.58 16.22
C CYS A 103 5.96 -11.16 16.32
N PRO A 104 6.27 -9.86 16.51
CA PRO A 104 7.64 -9.44 16.75
C PRO A 104 8.11 -10.00 18.10
N THR A 105 9.38 -10.36 18.20
CA THR A 105 9.98 -10.76 19.48
C THR A 105 10.24 -9.54 20.35
N TYR A 106 10.79 -8.48 19.76
CA TYR A 106 11.10 -7.24 20.47
C TYR A 106 10.26 -6.08 19.97
N LEU A 107 9.75 -5.30 20.92
CA LEU A 107 9.12 -4.02 20.68
C LEU A 107 10.06 -2.92 21.18
N ARG A 108 10.28 -1.88 20.37
CA ARG A 108 11.21 -0.78 20.67
C ARG A 108 10.62 0.58 20.31
N HIS A 109 10.90 1.61 21.10
CA HIS A 109 10.53 2.98 20.72
C HIS A 109 11.30 3.46 19.48
N TRP A 110 10.60 4.08 18.53
CA TRP A 110 11.17 4.64 17.31
C TRP A 110 11.70 6.06 17.56
N ASN A 111 12.94 6.13 18.06
CA ASN A 111 13.53 7.36 18.59
C ASN A 111 13.76 8.50 17.58
N ASP A 112 13.88 8.20 16.28
CA ASP A 112 14.15 9.18 15.20
C ASP A 112 12.89 9.57 14.38
N PHE A 113 11.71 9.07 14.74
CA PHE A 113 10.47 9.29 13.99
C PHE A 113 10.05 10.77 13.94
N ASP A 114 10.18 11.51 15.04
CA ASP A 114 9.83 12.94 15.10
C ASP A 114 10.70 13.77 14.14
N THR A 115 11.97 13.40 14.04
CA THR A 115 12.97 14.00 13.17
C THR A 115 12.70 13.64 11.72
N LEU A 116 12.28 12.41 11.43
CA LEU A 116 11.82 11.98 10.10
C LEU A 116 10.57 12.77 9.65
N GLN A 117 9.55 12.86 10.50
CA GLN A 117 8.31 13.61 10.25
C GLN A 117 8.60 15.08 9.93
N ARG A 118 9.32 15.78 10.82
CA ARG A 118 9.66 17.20 10.62
C ARG A 118 10.47 17.43 9.35
N ARG A 119 11.57 16.68 9.14
CA ARG A 119 12.38 16.82 7.91
C ARG A 119 11.58 16.59 6.63
N THR A 120 10.61 15.68 6.66
CA THR A 120 9.75 15.39 5.51
C THR A 120 8.79 16.54 5.22
N LEU A 121 8.17 17.13 6.26
CA LEU A 121 7.31 18.32 6.12
C LEU A 121 8.11 19.58 5.76
N ASP A 122 9.25 19.82 6.39
CA ASP A 122 10.14 20.95 6.09
C ASP A 122 10.64 20.90 4.64
N CYS A 123 11.01 19.70 4.16
CA CYS A 123 11.38 19.49 2.77
C CYS A 123 10.20 19.78 1.83
N LEU A 124 8.99 19.27 2.14
CA LEU A 124 7.78 19.56 1.38
C LEU A 124 7.49 21.06 1.30
N PHE A 125 7.52 21.78 2.42
CA PHE A 125 7.27 23.22 2.48
C PHE A 125 8.36 24.05 1.79
N SER A 126 9.60 23.53 1.70
CA SER A 126 10.68 24.18 0.95
C SER A 126 10.60 23.98 -0.57
N LEU A 127 9.91 22.92 -1.02
CA LEU A 127 9.83 22.54 -2.42
C LEU A 127 8.51 22.93 -3.09
N TYR A 128 7.40 22.94 -2.36
CA TYR A 128 6.10 23.37 -2.88
C TYR A 128 5.94 24.89 -2.71
N PRO A 129 5.45 25.64 -3.72
CA PRO A 129 5.35 27.10 -3.62
C PRO A 129 4.39 27.53 -2.50
N ALA A 130 4.87 28.36 -1.59
CA ALA A 130 4.15 28.75 -0.37
C ALA A 130 2.91 29.62 -0.66
N ASP A 131 2.94 30.39 -1.75
CA ASP A 131 1.91 31.29 -2.25
C ASP A 131 0.89 30.61 -3.18
N GLN A 132 1.04 29.32 -3.49
CA GLN A 132 0.19 28.63 -4.45
C GLN A 132 -1.17 28.21 -3.85
N GLU A 133 -2.19 29.01 -4.13
CA GLU A 133 -3.61 28.79 -3.82
C GLU A 133 -4.23 27.62 -4.63
N ALA A 134 -3.81 26.39 -4.32
CA ALA A 134 -4.22 25.18 -5.02
C ALA A 134 -5.18 24.26 -4.24
N PHE A 135 -5.49 24.57 -2.98
CA PHE A 135 -6.22 23.66 -2.09
C PHE A 135 -7.64 24.17 -1.81
N PRO A 136 -8.58 23.32 -1.35
CA PRO A 136 -9.96 23.71 -1.08
C PRO A 136 -10.07 24.95 -0.18
N SER A 137 -11.09 25.77 -0.42
CA SER A 137 -11.31 26.99 0.36
C SER A 137 -11.64 26.71 1.83
N LEU A 138 -11.53 27.74 2.67
CA LEU A 138 -11.97 27.68 4.06
C LEU A 138 -13.45 27.27 4.13
N HIS A 139 -14.30 27.89 3.31
CA HIS A 139 -15.72 27.54 3.20
C HIS A 139 -15.93 26.07 2.83
N ALA A 140 -15.27 25.57 1.78
CA ALA A 140 -15.41 24.17 1.36
C ALA A 140 -14.95 23.19 2.45
N THR A 141 -13.87 23.51 3.16
CA THR A 141 -13.34 22.69 4.27
C THR A 141 -14.30 22.70 5.47
N GLN A 142 -14.96 23.84 5.76
CA GLN A 142 -16.00 23.93 6.78
C GLN A 142 -17.27 23.15 6.39
N THR A 143 -17.73 23.25 5.14
CA THR A 143 -18.86 22.46 4.63
C THR A 143 -18.59 20.97 4.77
N GLN A 144 -17.40 20.50 4.36
CA GLN A 144 -17.00 19.10 4.51
C GLN A 144 -17.02 18.66 5.99
N GLY A 145 -16.55 19.50 6.91
CA GLY A 145 -16.66 19.24 8.36
C GLY A 145 -18.10 19.20 8.89
N GLN A 146 -19.02 19.97 8.29
CA GLN A 146 -20.44 19.98 8.64
C GLN A 146 -21.23 18.79 8.08
N GLU A 147 -20.75 18.17 6.99
CA GLU A 147 -21.33 16.95 6.39
C GLU A 147 -21.13 15.69 7.25
N MET A 148 -20.31 15.74 8.30
CA MET A 148 -20.22 14.68 9.30
C MET A 148 -21.61 14.29 9.83
N PRO A 149 -21.96 13.00 9.85
CA PRO A 149 -23.00 12.52 10.76
C PRO A 149 -22.61 12.97 12.18
N ARG A 150 -23.47 13.75 12.86
CA ARG A 150 -23.24 14.24 14.24
C ARG A 150 -23.32 13.11 15.29
N GLY A 151 -23.11 11.87 14.87
CA GLY A 151 -23.10 10.68 15.71
C GLY A 151 -21.67 10.37 16.18
N LYS A 152 -21.58 9.88 17.41
CA LYS A 152 -20.32 9.45 18.00
C LYS A 152 -19.86 8.12 17.40
N ILE A 153 -18.56 7.94 17.23
CA ILE A 153 -17.97 6.77 16.58
C ILE A 153 -17.98 5.57 17.54
N GLY A 154 -18.83 4.58 17.27
CA GLY A 154 -19.02 3.36 18.08
C GLY A 154 -18.85 2.05 17.31
N ASP A 155 -18.49 2.09 16.03
CA ASP A 155 -18.25 0.92 15.19
C ASP A 155 -17.19 1.16 14.10
N HIS A 156 -16.81 0.09 13.40
CA HIS A 156 -15.74 0.12 12.39
C HIS A 156 -16.16 0.87 11.11
N LEU A 157 -17.45 0.96 10.80
CA LEU A 157 -17.95 1.66 9.61
C LEU A 157 -17.88 3.17 9.82
N ALA A 158 -18.29 3.65 11.00
CA ALA A 158 -18.14 5.04 11.40
C ALA A 158 -16.65 5.46 11.48
N LEU A 159 -15.78 4.58 11.97
CA LEU A 159 -14.33 4.83 12.01
C LEU A 159 -13.71 4.88 10.59
N ASP A 160 -14.02 3.91 9.71
CA ASP A 160 -13.56 3.93 8.30
C ASP A 160 -14.06 5.19 7.58
N HIS A 161 -15.34 5.53 7.74
CA HIS A 161 -15.93 6.72 7.15
C HIS A 161 -15.22 7.99 7.61
N PHE A 162 -14.94 8.12 8.92
CA PHE A 162 -14.21 9.26 9.45
C PHE A 162 -12.79 9.34 8.88
N VAL A 163 -11.98 8.29 9.03
CA VAL A 163 -10.57 8.31 8.62
C VAL A 163 -10.46 8.54 7.12
N ARG A 164 -11.34 7.92 6.32
CA ARG A 164 -11.39 8.10 4.87
C ARG A 164 -11.69 9.54 4.47
N ASN A 165 -12.70 10.16 5.06
CA ASN A 165 -13.17 11.48 4.61
C ASN A 165 -12.35 12.63 5.21
N PHE A 166 -11.81 12.48 6.41
CA PHE A 166 -11.19 13.59 7.16
C PHE A 166 -9.69 13.48 7.35
N VAL A 167 -9.08 12.34 6.98
CA VAL A 167 -7.62 12.16 6.94
C VAL A 167 -7.16 11.78 5.54
N GLU A 168 -7.64 10.65 5.00
CA GLU A 168 -7.16 10.09 3.73
C GLU A 168 -7.54 10.95 2.51
N THR A 169 -8.75 11.52 2.49
CA THR A 169 -9.22 12.37 1.37
C THR A 169 -8.45 13.69 1.28
N PRO A 170 -8.20 14.44 2.37
CA PRO A 170 -7.25 15.54 2.39
C PRO A 170 -5.84 15.15 1.91
N VAL A 171 -5.29 14.02 2.39
CA VAL A 171 -3.97 13.52 1.94
C VAL A 171 -3.99 13.23 0.43
N ARG A 172 -5.03 12.56 -0.09
CA ARG A 172 -5.21 12.30 -1.53
C ARG A 172 -5.29 13.59 -2.35
N SER A 173 -6.02 14.60 -1.86
CA SER A 173 -6.14 15.92 -2.47
C SER A 173 -4.78 16.63 -2.55
N ILE A 174 -3.97 16.52 -1.49
CA ILE A 174 -2.62 17.06 -1.47
C ILE A 174 -1.73 16.36 -2.51
N PHE A 175 -1.68 15.03 -2.51
CA PHE A 175 -0.94 14.26 -3.53
C PHE A 175 -1.37 14.58 -4.97
N ALA A 176 -2.65 14.84 -5.21
CA ALA A 176 -3.18 15.26 -6.51
C ALA A 176 -2.58 16.58 -7.04
N ARG A 177 -2.09 17.44 -6.13
CA ARG A 177 -1.34 18.67 -6.46
C ARG A 177 0.17 18.42 -6.51
N LEU A 178 0.75 17.68 -5.57
CA LEU A 178 2.20 17.40 -5.53
C LEU A 178 2.72 16.70 -6.78
N MET A 179 1.94 15.79 -7.38
CA MET A 179 2.25 15.14 -8.68
C MET A 179 2.47 16.13 -9.84
N ARG A 180 1.81 17.30 -9.80
CA ARG A 180 1.83 18.28 -10.90
C ARG A 180 3.03 19.23 -10.84
N HIS A 181 3.91 19.04 -9.85
CA HIS A 181 5.02 19.94 -9.59
C HIS A 181 6.32 19.14 -9.55
N ASP A 182 7.16 19.33 -10.58
CA ASP A 182 8.31 18.46 -10.86
C ASP A 182 9.25 18.31 -9.66
N ARG A 183 9.56 19.40 -8.93
CA ARG A 183 10.49 19.34 -7.79
C ARG A 183 10.01 18.43 -6.66
N THR A 184 8.72 18.48 -6.33
CA THR A 184 8.14 17.59 -5.31
C THR A 184 7.96 16.18 -5.84
N ARG A 185 7.69 16.04 -7.14
CA ARG A 185 7.63 14.73 -7.80
C ARG A 185 8.98 14.02 -7.73
N ASP A 186 10.05 14.70 -8.14
CA ASP A 186 11.36 14.09 -8.31
C ASP A 186 12.06 13.88 -6.95
N GLU A 187 11.89 14.80 -5.97
CA GLU A 187 12.43 14.61 -4.62
C GLU A 187 11.77 13.42 -3.90
N PHE A 188 10.43 13.30 -3.94
CA PHE A 188 9.71 12.26 -3.19
C PHE A 188 9.43 10.99 -4.02
N GLY A 189 9.90 10.93 -5.27
CA GLY A 189 9.69 9.78 -6.17
C GLY A 189 8.23 9.59 -6.62
N ILE A 190 7.44 10.67 -6.78
CA ILE A 190 5.98 10.61 -6.94
C ILE A 190 5.55 10.26 -8.39
N VAL A 191 5.67 9.01 -8.83
CA VAL A 191 5.24 8.59 -10.19
C VAL A 191 3.71 8.53 -10.43
N GLY A 192 2.85 9.07 -9.54
CA GLY A 192 1.38 8.89 -9.59
C GLY A 192 0.59 9.10 -8.28
N GLN A 193 -0.72 8.82 -8.30
CA GLN A 193 -1.67 9.15 -7.22
C GLN A 193 -1.76 8.07 -6.13
N VAL A 194 -1.67 8.45 -4.85
CA VAL A 194 -1.86 7.54 -3.70
C VAL A 194 -3.33 7.14 -3.51
N HIS A 195 -3.60 5.84 -3.28
CA HIS A 195 -4.92 5.30 -2.92
C HIS A 195 -4.92 4.53 -1.59
N PHE A 196 -6.02 4.65 -0.85
CA PHE A 196 -6.27 3.91 0.40
C PHE A 196 -7.43 2.94 0.16
N HIS A 197 -7.23 1.63 0.30
CA HIS A 197 -8.29 0.66 0.01
C HIS A 197 -8.22 -0.59 0.90
N HIS A 198 -9.37 -1.25 1.05
CA HIS A 198 -9.43 -2.63 1.54
C HIS A 198 -8.98 -3.53 0.40
N ARG A 199 -8.12 -4.52 0.67
CA ARG A 199 -7.54 -5.38 -0.37
C ARG A 199 -7.65 -6.85 0.04
N ASP A 200 -8.64 -7.53 -0.53
CA ASP A 200 -8.78 -8.98 -0.44
C ASP A 200 -7.96 -9.64 -1.58
N THR A 201 -6.65 -9.80 -1.42
CA THR A 201 -5.74 -10.46 -2.40
C THR A 201 -5.77 -11.99 -2.36
N THR A 202 -6.87 -12.60 -1.95
CA THR A 202 -7.01 -14.06 -2.04
C THR A 202 -7.28 -14.47 -3.49
N LEU A 203 -6.42 -15.32 -4.06
CA LEU A 203 -6.83 -16.17 -5.18
C LEU A 203 -8.06 -17.00 -4.77
N PRO A 204 -8.94 -17.42 -5.70
CA PRO A 204 -10.14 -18.17 -5.36
C PRO A 204 -9.81 -19.45 -4.57
N ASP A 205 -10.40 -19.58 -3.39
CA ASP A 205 -10.47 -20.87 -2.69
C ASP A 205 -11.55 -21.73 -3.39
N ASP A 206 -11.24 -23.01 -3.66
CA ASP A 206 -12.12 -23.92 -4.42
C ASP A 206 -13.50 -24.10 -3.76
N ASN A 207 -13.58 -23.84 -2.45
CA ASN A 207 -14.83 -23.84 -1.69
C ASN A 207 -15.83 -22.75 -2.13
N VAL A 208 -15.40 -21.71 -2.86
CA VAL A 208 -16.24 -20.56 -3.23
C VAL A 208 -16.87 -20.70 -4.62
N GLU A 209 -16.26 -21.43 -5.56
CA GLU A 209 -16.77 -21.53 -6.93
C GLU A 209 -17.98 -22.48 -7.09
N GLN A 210 -18.23 -23.41 -6.15
CA GLN A 210 -19.29 -24.42 -6.30
C GLN A 210 -20.73 -23.89 -6.16
N VAL A 211 -20.94 -22.63 -5.76
CA VAL A 211 -22.29 -22.06 -5.51
C VAL A 211 -22.81 -21.21 -6.68
N ALA A 212 -21.97 -20.88 -7.67
CA ALA A 212 -22.31 -19.95 -8.75
C ALA A 212 -23.02 -20.61 -9.95
N ARG A 213 -24.27 -21.07 -9.77
CA ARG A 213 -25.18 -21.37 -10.89
C ARG A 213 -26.59 -20.79 -10.65
N PRO A 214 -26.93 -19.62 -11.22
CA PRO A 214 -28.31 -19.16 -11.24
C PRO A 214 -29.15 -20.08 -12.15
N PRO A 215 -30.38 -20.45 -11.76
CA PRO A 215 -31.29 -21.17 -12.65
C PRO A 215 -31.73 -20.25 -13.81
N PRO A 216 -31.97 -20.78 -15.02
CA PRO A 216 -32.41 -19.97 -16.15
C PRO A 216 -33.87 -19.51 -15.95
N GLY A 217 -34.04 -18.22 -15.63
CA GLY A 217 -35.34 -17.56 -15.48
C GLY A 217 -35.22 -16.04 -15.69
N PRO A 218 -36.31 -15.36 -16.08
CA PRO A 218 -36.22 -13.96 -16.52
C PRO A 218 -36.12 -12.97 -15.35
N ALA A 219 -35.02 -12.20 -15.35
CA ALA A 219 -34.90 -10.84 -14.81
C ALA A 219 -35.48 -10.56 -13.40
N THR A 220 -34.92 -11.19 -12.38
CA THR A 220 -34.83 -10.57 -11.04
C THR A 220 -33.47 -9.87 -10.91
N PRO A 221 -33.36 -8.65 -10.36
CA PRO A 221 -32.05 -8.07 -10.03
C PRO A 221 -31.25 -9.06 -9.15
N PRO A 222 -29.95 -9.27 -9.40
CA PRO A 222 -29.17 -10.21 -8.60
C PRO A 222 -29.22 -9.78 -7.12
N PRO A 223 -29.54 -10.70 -6.19
CA PRO A 223 -29.51 -10.36 -4.77
C PRO A 223 -28.08 -9.96 -4.40
N ALA A 224 -27.94 -8.96 -3.52
CA ALA A 224 -26.66 -8.33 -3.16
C ALA A 224 -25.75 -9.24 -2.30
N PHE A 225 -25.37 -10.40 -2.84
CA PHE A 225 -24.43 -11.35 -2.28
C PHE A 225 -23.00 -11.01 -2.69
N PHE A 226 -22.52 -9.88 -2.18
CA PHE A 226 -21.15 -9.69 -1.69
C PHE A 226 -21.13 -8.40 -0.85
N LYS A 227 -21.84 -8.43 0.29
CA LYS A 227 -21.32 -7.68 1.44
C LYS A 227 -20.02 -8.36 1.82
N SER A 228 -18.91 -7.85 1.27
CA SER A 228 -17.56 -8.11 1.79
C SER A 228 -17.66 -8.09 3.32
N ARG A 229 -17.20 -9.15 3.98
CA ARG A 229 -16.97 -9.11 5.42
C ARG A 229 -15.93 -8.01 5.59
N VAL A 230 -16.35 -6.84 6.05
CA VAL A 230 -15.48 -5.67 6.20
C VAL A 230 -14.38 -6.04 7.18
N GLN A 231 -13.25 -6.52 6.65
CA GLN A 231 -12.03 -6.66 7.41
C GLN A 231 -11.59 -5.23 7.74
N PRO A 232 -11.41 -4.86 9.01
CA PRO A 232 -11.13 -3.47 9.41
C PRO A 232 -9.68 -3.02 9.07
N ASP A 233 -8.98 -3.81 8.26
CA ASP A 233 -7.57 -3.67 7.96
C ASP A 233 -7.43 -3.25 6.48
N ARG A 234 -6.78 -2.11 6.25
CA ARG A 234 -6.62 -1.45 4.93
C ARG A 234 -5.16 -1.39 4.53
N ILE A 235 -4.90 -1.03 3.28
CA ILE A 235 -3.55 -0.79 2.77
C ILE A 235 -3.53 0.59 2.08
N CYS A 236 -2.45 1.33 2.30
CA CYS A 236 -2.09 2.47 1.48
C CYS A 236 -1.27 1.95 0.28
N CYS A 237 -1.82 2.03 -0.93
CA CYS A 237 -1.23 1.44 -2.13
C CYS A 237 -1.70 2.13 -3.42
N TYR A 238 -0.84 2.98 -3.99
CA TYR A 238 -0.09 2.71 -5.24
C TYR A 238 0.33 4.03 -5.91
N GLN A 239 1.17 3.89 -6.93
CA GLN A 239 1.70 4.87 -7.83
C GLN A 239 2.04 4.23 -9.21
N PRO A 240 1.19 4.40 -10.26
CA PRO A 240 1.33 3.71 -11.55
C PRO A 240 2.64 3.91 -12.34
N GLU A 241 3.61 3.03 -12.10
CA GLU A 241 4.75 2.78 -13.00
C GLU A 241 4.29 1.97 -14.23
N SER A 242 3.28 1.10 -14.07
CA SER A 242 2.43 0.58 -15.15
C SER A 242 1.04 0.22 -14.61
N ALA A 243 0.09 -0.12 -15.48
CA ALA A 243 -1.25 -0.57 -15.08
C ALA A 243 -1.27 -1.94 -14.36
N GLU A 244 -0.14 -2.65 -14.27
CA GLU A 244 -0.10 -4.10 -14.00
C GLU A 244 0.44 -4.51 -12.61
N ARG A 245 1.05 -3.61 -11.80
CA ARG A 245 1.52 -4.01 -10.45
C ARG A 245 1.48 -2.90 -9.39
N PRO A 246 0.52 -2.94 -8.44
CA PRO A 246 0.44 -1.93 -7.40
C PRO A 246 1.42 -2.14 -6.22
N THR A 247 2.42 -1.27 -6.09
CA THR A 247 3.33 -1.12 -4.94
C THR A 247 2.60 -0.66 -3.67
N ASN A 248 2.48 -1.58 -2.71
CA ASN A 248 1.97 -1.31 -1.37
C ASN A 248 2.99 -0.46 -0.57
N LEU A 249 2.57 0.64 0.07
CA LEU A 249 3.45 1.54 0.83
C LEU A 249 3.50 1.18 2.32
N TYR A 250 2.33 1.02 2.94
CA TYR A 250 2.20 0.63 4.34
C TYR A 250 0.81 0.06 4.63
N HIS A 251 0.73 -0.78 5.67
CA HIS A 251 -0.52 -1.36 6.15
C HIS A 251 -1.22 -0.42 7.15
N ILE A 252 -2.55 -0.41 7.18
CA ILE A 252 -3.34 0.39 8.12
C ILE A 252 -4.30 -0.53 8.89
N GLY A 253 -4.04 -0.76 10.17
CA GLY A 253 -4.93 -1.50 11.07
C GLY A 253 -5.86 -0.57 11.84
N TYR A 254 -7.18 -0.77 11.75
CA TYR A 254 -8.14 -0.01 12.58
C TYR A 254 -8.53 -0.75 13.86
N LYS A 255 -8.54 -0.03 14.98
CA LYS A 255 -9.10 -0.50 16.26
C LYS A 255 -10.08 0.52 16.81
N LEU A 256 -11.12 0.06 17.49
CA LEU A 256 -12.15 0.94 18.03
C LEU A 256 -11.65 1.61 19.31
N ALA A 257 -11.77 2.93 19.41
CA ALA A 257 -11.29 3.71 20.55
C ALA A 257 -11.94 3.30 21.90
N HIS A 258 -13.18 2.77 21.88
CA HIS A 258 -13.83 2.19 23.07
C HIS A 258 -13.32 0.79 23.43
N LYS A 259 -12.65 0.08 22.51
CA LYS A 259 -11.98 -1.20 22.80
C LYS A 259 -10.56 -1.02 23.31
N ILE A 260 -9.80 -0.05 22.77
CA ILE A 260 -8.43 0.25 23.19
C ILE A 260 -8.25 1.77 23.36
N VAL A 261 -8.32 2.22 24.61
CA VAL A 261 -8.29 3.64 25.00
C VAL A 261 -6.85 4.19 25.10
N PRO A 262 -6.64 5.52 25.09
CA PRO A 262 -5.30 6.12 25.21
C PRO A 262 -4.43 5.61 26.37
N ASP A 263 -5.02 5.43 27.56
CA ASP A 263 -4.27 4.94 28.72
C ASP A 263 -3.79 3.49 28.57
N ALA A 264 -4.42 2.67 27.72
CA ALA A 264 -3.92 1.34 27.37
C ALA A 264 -2.63 1.44 26.56
N PHE A 265 -2.54 2.34 25.57
CA PHE A 265 -1.30 2.57 24.83
C PHE A 265 -0.19 3.17 25.72
N ARG A 266 -0.52 4.13 26.60
CA ARG A 266 0.44 4.79 27.51
C ARG A 266 1.06 3.85 28.56
N LEU A 267 0.40 2.73 28.85
CA LEU A 267 0.86 1.68 29.78
C LEU A 267 1.45 0.47 29.06
N GLY A 268 0.77 -0.05 28.03
CA GLY A 268 1.10 -1.29 27.35
C GLY A 268 2.08 -1.18 26.17
N LEU A 269 2.45 0.02 25.75
CA LEU A 269 3.56 0.22 24.79
C LEU A 269 4.80 0.76 25.51
N HIS A 270 5.79 -0.11 25.66
CA HIS A 270 7.16 0.21 26.10
C HIS A 270 8.16 -0.72 25.40
N ASP A 271 9.45 -0.46 25.58
CA ASP A 271 10.51 -1.41 25.20
C ASP A 271 10.30 -2.73 25.96
N MET A 272 10.11 -3.84 25.24
CA MET A 272 9.82 -5.17 25.81
C MET A 272 10.20 -6.32 24.87
N ASN A 273 10.29 -7.52 25.41
CA ASN A 273 10.23 -8.77 24.67
C ASN A 273 8.80 -9.31 24.75
N ILE A 274 7.99 -9.12 23.70
CA ILE A 274 6.56 -9.49 23.70
C ILE A 274 6.36 -10.98 24.04
N ILE A 275 7.29 -11.83 23.60
CA ILE A 275 7.17 -13.28 23.77
C ILE A 275 7.38 -13.67 25.23
N ASP A 276 8.39 -13.13 25.90
CA ASP A 276 8.69 -13.50 27.29
C ASP A 276 7.90 -12.66 28.31
N ASP A 277 7.69 -11.37 28.04
CA ASP A 277 7.06 -10.42 28.95
C ASP A 277 5.52 -10.45 28.86
N VAL A 278 4.94 -10.84 27.72
CA VAL A 278 3.47 -10.83 27.50
C VAL A 278 2.91 -12.23 27.21
N VAL A 279 3.44 -12.94 26.20
CA VAL A 279 2.87 -14.24 25.77
C VAL A 279 3.16 -15.36 26.79
N ASN A 280 4.40 -15.46 27.27
CA ASN A 280 4.86 -16.51 28.19
C ASN A 280 4.71 -16.11 29.68
N ARG A 281 4.03 -15.00 29.99
CA ARG A 281 3.93 -14.45 31.35
C ARG A 281 3.19 -15.41 32.28
N LYS A 282 3.93 -16.04 33.19
CA LYS A 282 3.43 -17.12 34.07
C LYS A 282 2.43 -16.67 35.13
N THR A 283 2.44 -15.40 35.51
CA THR A 283 1.64 -14.87 36.63
C THR A 283 0.68 -13.79 36.18
N ILE A 284 -0.58 -13.98 36.57
CA ILE A 284 -1.68 -13.05 36.32
C ILE A 284 -1.85 -12.20 37.58
N PRO A 285 -1.64 -10.86 37.54
CA PRO A 285 -1.78 -10.02 38.73
C PRO A 285 -3.21 -9.99 39.27
N ALA A 286 -3.37 -9.75 40.58
CA ALA A 286 -4.67 -9.73 41.25
C ALA A 286 -5.60 -8.65 40.69
N SER A 287 -6.88 -9.01 40.49
CA SER A 287 -7.90 -8.15 39.90
C SER A 287 -8.04 -6.80 40.62
N GLY A 288 -8.18 -5.72 39.84
CA GLY A 288 -8.34 -4.35 40.36
C GLY A 288 -7.06 -3.68 40.87
N SER A 289 -5.91 -4.37 40.86
CA SER A 289 -4.59 -3.77 41.19
C SER A 289 -4.05 -2.91 40.04
N GLY A 290 -3.15 -1.97 40.36
CA GLY A 290 -2.45 -1.18 39.33
C GLY A 290 -1.52 -2.01 38.44
N GLU A 291 -1.03 -3.15 38.93
CA GLU A 291 -0.27 -4.14 38.14
C GLU A 291 -1.18 -4.88 37.15
N ARG A 292 -2.42 -5.18 37.55
CA ARG A 292 -3.42 -5.76 36.64
C ARG A 292 -3.76 -4.81 35.49
N SER A 293 -3.92 -3.52 35.77
CA SER A 293 -4.08 -2.48 34.73
C SER A 293 -2.94 -2.48 33.71
N ILE A 294 -1.70 -2.71 34.15
CA ILE A 294 -0.53 -2.78 33.26
C ILE A 294 -0.57 -4.06 32.44
N TYR A 295 -0.77 -5.21 33.08
CA TYR A 295 -0.91 -6.52 32.40
C TYR A 295 -2.01 -6.51 31.32
N ASP A 296 -3.20 -5.99 31.64
CA ASP A 296 -4.32 -5.92 30.70
C ASP A 296 -4.00 -4.95 29.54
N ALA A 297 -3.24 -3.88 29.81
CA ALA A 297 -2.78 -2.96 28.77
C ALA A 297 -1.77 -3.62 27.82
N GLU A 298 -0.74 -4.27 28.35
CA GLU A 298 0.28 -5.03 27.59
C GLU A 298 -0.36 -6.08 26.68
N GLN A 299 -1.27 -6.91 27.21
CA GLN A 299 -1.98 -7.94 26.44
C GLN A 299 -2.79 -7.33 25.28
N LEU A 300 -3.54 -6.25 25.56
CA LEU A 300 -4.42 -5.60 24.60
C LEU A 300 -3.65 -4.86 23.49
N THR A 301 -2.58 -4.15 23.86
CA THR A 301 -1.70 -3.47 22.88
C THR A 301 -0.92 -4.48 22.05
N ALA A 302 -0.34 -5.51 22.66
CA ALA A 302 0.39 -6.56 21.94
C ALA A 302 -0.52 -7.32 20.95
N ALA A 303 -1.76 -7.64 21.32
CA ALA A 303 -2.71 -8.28 20.42
C ALA A 303 -3.08 -7.39 19.20
N ALA A 304 -3.25 -6.08 19.41
CA ALA A 304 -3.51 -5.13 18.33
C ALA A 304 -2.28 -4.94 17.42
N PHE A 305 -1.09 -4.90 18.03
CA PHE A 305 0.17 -4.72 17.33
C PHE A 305 0.54 -5.95 16.50
N ALA A 306 0.45 -7.16 17.06
CA ALA A 306 0.71 -8.42 16.38
C ALA A 306 -0.19 -8.62 15.15
N GLN A 307 -1.46 -8.21 15.21
CA GLN A 307 -2.34 -8.21 14.02
C GLN A 307 -1.85 -7.28 12.92
N THR A 308 -1.39 -6.07 13.27
CA THR A 308 -0.92 -5.09 12.30
C THR A 308 0.41 -5.55 11.68
N PHE A 309 1.30 -6.09 12.52
CA PHE A 309 2.60 -6.61 12.15
C PHE A 309 2.55 -7.88 11.27
N ASP A 310 1.62 -8.80 11.52
CA ASP A 310 1.42 -10.00 10.68
C ASP A 310 1.11 -9.63 9.22
N HIS A 311 0.21 -8.67 9.00
CA HIS A 311 -0.04 -8.13 7.66
C HIS A 311 1.18 -7.38 7.10
N MET A 312 1.89 -6.59 7.90
CA MET A 312 3.13 -5.95 7.43
C MET A 312 4.15 -6.97 6.92
N VAL A 313 4.40 -8.05 7.68
CA VAL A 313 5.38 -9.06 7.29
C VAL A 313 4.93 -9.86 6.06
N ARG A 314 3.67 -10.31 6.03
CA ARG A 314 3.08 -11.02 4.89
C ARG A 314 3.03 -10.19 3.60
N GLY A 315 2.84 -8.88 3.73
CA GLY A 315 2.81 -7.95 2.61
C GLY A 315 4.18 -7.39 2.20
N GLY A 316 5.26 -7.77 2.89
CA GLY A 316 6.60 -7.22 2.67
C GLY A 316 6.73 -5.72 2.93
N LEU A 317 6.06 -5.22 3.96
CA LEU A 317 5.96 -3.80 4.27
C LEU A 317 6.88 -3.41 5.43
N SER A 318 7.82 -2.51 5.15
CA SER A 318 8.69 -1.90 6.16
C SER A 318 7.93 -0.98 7.11
N TYR A 319 6.74 -0.50 6.73
CA TYR A 319 5.94 0.47 7.48
C TYR A 319 4.49 0.05 7.68
N GLY A 320 3.91 0.52 8.78
CA GLY A 320 2.50 0.34 9.11
C GLY A 320 1.97 1.45 10.02
N LEU A 321 0.65 1.55 10.09
CA LEU A 321 -0.08 2.50 10.91
C LEU A 321 -1.23 1.76 11.62
N LEU A 322 -1.22 1.75 12.95
CA LEU A 322 -2.34 1.30 13.76
C LEU A 322 -3.08 2.53 14.28
N THR A 323 -4.40 2.64 14.09
CA THR A 323 -5.15 3.82 14.52
C THR A 323 -6.51 3.53 15.17
N THR A 324 -6.88 4.40 16.11
CA THR A 324 -8.20 4.48 16.73
C THR A 324 -8.99 5.75 16.38
N GLY A 325 -8.46 6.59 15.50
CA GLY A 325 -8.94 7.96 15.28
C GLY A 325 -8.43 8.96 16.32
N GLU A 326 -8.45 8.62 17.62
CA GLU A 326 -7.81 9.43 18.68
C GLU A 326 -6.28 9.28 18.70
N ILE A 327 -5.77 8.16 18.21
CA ILE A 327 -4.34 7.81 18.26
C ILE A 327 -3.87 7.28 16.90
N LEU A 328 -2.64 7.65 16.55
CA LEU A 328 -1.85 7.06 15.48
C LEU A 328 -0.64 6.36 16.12
N VAL A 329 -0.48 5.06 15.90
CA VAL A 329 0.72 4.30 16.24
C VAL A 329 1.43 3.94 14.94
N PHE A 330 2.53 4.62 14.66
CA PHE A 330 3.37 4.36 13.50
C PHE A 330 4.32 3.22 13.81
N ILE A 331 4.45 2.28 12.87
CA ILE A 331 5.21 1.04 13.02
C ILE A 331 6.28 0.96 11.92
N LYS A 332 7.51 0.59 12.29
CA LYS A 332 8.61 0.29 11.38
C LYS A 332 9.16 -1.11 11.66
N VAL A 333 9.41 -1.87 10.60
CA VAL A 333 10.17 -3.11 10.62
C VAL A 333 11.46 -2.89 9.87
N ASP A 334 12.58 -3.28 10.47
CA ASP A 334 13.88 -3.29 9.82
C ASP A 334 14.11 -4.70 9.26
N TRP A 335 14.17 -4.84 7.94
CA TRP A 335 14.36 -6.14 7.29
C TRP A 335 15.77 -6.74 7.43
N THR A 336 16.71 -6.01 8.07
CA THR A 336 17.97 -6.62 8.56
C THR A 336 17.77 -7.40 9.86
N ASN A 337 16.73 -7.07 10.64
CA ASN A 337 16.32 -7.81 11.83
C ASN A 337 14.78 -7.77 12.02
N PRO A 338 14.02 -8.57 11.25
CA PRO A 338 12.56 -8.54 11.29
C PRO A 338 11.95 -9.01 12.62
N THR A 339 12.76 -9.53 13.56
CA THR A 339 12.29 -9.89 14.92
C THR A 339 11.99 -8.67 15.80
N THR A 340 12.45 -7.48 15.41
CA THR A 340 12.26 -6.24 16.16
C THR A 340 11.33 -5.29 15.39
N ALA A 341 10.26 -4.87 16.05
CA ALA A 341 9.39 -3.82 15.55
C ALA A 341 9.61 -2.52 16.34
N TYR A 342 9.70 -1.40 15.62
CA TYR A 342 9.80 -0.07 16.19
C TYR A 342 8.44 0.61 16.15
N TYR A 343 8.08 1.35 17.20
CA TYR A 343 6.80 2.06 17.29
C TYR A 343 6.95 3.53 17.73
N TYR A 344 6.08 4.39 17.24
CA TYR A 344 5.91 5.77 17.73
C TYR A 344 4.42 6.08 17.93
N VAL A 345 4.06 6.74 19.02
CA VAL A 345 2.67 7.07 19.35
C VAL A 345 2.44 8.56 19.21
N VAL A 346 1.45 8.94 18.40
CA VAL A 346 0.89 10.29 18.33
C VAL A 346 -0.52 10.24 18.90
N GLU A 347 -0.74 11.01 19.98
CA GLU A 347 -2.06 11.25 20.54
C GLU A 347 -2.63 12.52 19.89
N LEU A 348 -3.82 12.39 19.32
CA LEU A 348 -4.51 13.47 18.61
C LEU A 348 -5.56 14.18 19.50
N ASP A 349 -5.46 14.04 20.83
CA ASP A 349 -6.51 14.54 21.72
C ASP A 349 -6.61 16.08 21.71
N LYS A 350 -7.83 16.57 21.92
CA LYS A 350 -8.12 18.00 21.78
C LYS A 350 -7.47 18.84 22.90
N GLU A 351 -7.15 18.25 24.06
CA GLU A 351 -6.60 18.96 25.23
C GLU A 351 -5.08 19.18 25.15
N THR A 352 -4.35 18.19 24.63
CA THR A 352 -2.89 18.25 24.43
C THR A 352 -2.51 19.22 23.32
N GLN A 353 -3.37 19.41 22.32
CA GLN A 353 -3.11 20.28 21.18
C GLN A 353 -3.47 21.76 21.42
N VAL A 354 -4.28 22.11 22.43
CA VAL A 354 -4.58 23.52 22.80
C VAL A 354 -3.32 24.31 23.20
N HIS A 355 -2.30 23.62 23.70
CA HIS A 355 -1.05 24.23 24.17
C HIS A 355 0.06 24.29 23.10
N LEU A 356 -0.25 23.92 21.85
CA LEU A 356 0.68 24.06 20.73
C LEU A 356 0.49 25.43 20.06
N ASP A 357 1.60 26.14 19.83
CA ASP A 357 1.60 27.34 18.98
C ASP A 357 1.07 26.97 17.57
N ALA A 358 0.43 27.92 16.87
CA ALA A 358 -0.17 27.67 15.55
C ALA A 358 0.82 27.05 14.54
N ASP A 359 2.07 27.47 14.57
CA ASP A 359 3.15 26.95 13.74
C ASP A 359 3.49 25.48 14.05
N LYS A 360 3.32 25.06 15.31
CA LYS A 360 3.56 23.68 15.76
C LYS A 360 2.39 22.77 15.42
N VAL A 361 1.14 23.25 15.53
CA VAL A 361 -0.08 22.49 15.22
C VAL A 361 -0.03 21.86 13.82
N ILE A 362 0.54 22.58 12.84
CA ILE A 362 0.73 22.08 11.46
C ILE A 362 1.50 20.75 11.44
N TYR A 363 2.51 20.56 12.28
CA TYR A 363 3.31 19.33 12.30
C TYR A 363 2.63 18.16 13.01
N TRP A 364 1.66 18.42 13.89
CA TRP A 364 1.02 17.40 14.74
C TRP A 364 -0.41 17.02 14.32
N SER A 365 -0.97 17.68 13.30
CA SER A 365 -2.29 17.31 12.78
C SER A 365 -2.31 15.89 12.20
N ALA A 366 -3.47 15.23 12.26
CA ALA A 366 -3.66 13.89 11.70
C ALA A 366 -3.34 13.83 10.19
N VAL A 367 -3.76 14.84 9.43
CA VAL A 367 -3.49 14.95 7.99
C VAL A 367 -1.99 15.09 7.73
N SER A 368 -1.30 15.96 8.47
CA SER A 368 0.14 16.20 8.30
C SER A 368 0.98 14.97 8.66
N GLN A 369 0.65 14.31 9.77
CA GLN A 369 1.33 13.09 10.23
C GLN A 369 1.19 11.95 9.22
N VAL A 370 0.00 11.73 8.66
CA VAL A 370 -0.22 10.72 7.61
C VAL A 370 0.39 11.15 6.28
N LEU A 371 0.35 12.43 5.91
CA LEU A 371 0.97 12.97 4.70
C LEU A 371 2.48 12.72 4.68
N ALA A 372 3.20 13.15 5.71
CA ALA A 372 4.65 12.97 5.78
C ALA A 372 5.06 11.51 6.02
N PHE A 373 4.26 10.70 6.72
CA PHE A 373 4.49 9.26 6.75
C PHE A 373 4.36 8.62 5.36
N THR A 374 3.37 9.04 4.57
CA THR A 374 3.20 8.58 3.17
C THR A 374 4.36 9.00 2.29
N LEU A 375 4.83 10.25 2.41
CA LEU A 375 5.99 10.76 1.66
C LEU A 375 7.29 10.04 2.06
N ALA A 376 7.48 9.70 3.33
CA ALA A 376 8.61 8.89 3.80
C ALA A 376 8.54 7.43 3.33
N ALA A 377 7.32 6.87 3.22
CA ALA A 377 7.08 5.51 2.74
C ALA A 377 7.40 5.30 1.26
N LEU A 378 7.17 6.32 0.41
CA LEU A 378 7.49 6.27 -1.03
C LEU A 378 8.96 5.97 -1.32
N LYS A 379 9.87 6.32 -0.41
CA LYS A 379 11.32 6.09 -0.57
C LYS A 379 11.83 4.74 -0.05
N GLN A 380 10.95 3.87 0.48
CA GLN A 380 11.39 2.61 1.07
C GLN A 380 11.54 1.50 0.02
N PRO A 381 12.67 0.77 0.00
CA PRO A 381 12.80 -0.43 -0.82
C PRO A 381 11.94 -1.56 -0.25
N SER A 382 11.38 -2.39 -1.14
CA SER A 382 10.77 -3.66 -0.75
C SER A 382 11.84 -4.65 -0.26
N PRO A 383 11.52 -5.55 0.69
CA PRO A 383 12.41 -6.62 1.11
C PRO A 383 12.62 -7.66 0.00
N SER A 384 13.75 -8.36 0.06
CA SER A 384 14.01 -9.55 -0.75
C SER A 384 13.13 -10.73 -0.31
N GLN A 385 12.87 -11.66 -1.23
CA GLN A 385 12.23 -12.95 -0.96
C GLN A 385 12.98 -13.72 0.13
N SER A 386 14.31 -13.63 0.15
CA SER A 386 15.14 -14.24 1.19
C SER A 386 14.88 -13.67 2.59
N GLN A 387 14.63 -12.36 2.72
CA GLN A 387 14.26 -11.73 4.00
C GLN A 387 12.83 -12.09 4.43
N LEU A 388 11.90 -12.20 3.46
CA LEU A 388 10.52 -12.64 3.71
C LEU A 388 10.46 -14.10 4.18
N ASP A 389 11.19 -15.01 3.53
CA ASP A 389 11.32 -16.42 3.91
C ASP A 389 11.93 -16.57 5.31
N TYR A 390 12.99 -15.81 5.61
CA TYR A 390 13.58 -15.77 6.96
C TYR A 390 12.56 -15.29 8.00
N ALA A 391 11.85 -14.19 7.75
CA ALA A 391 10.86 -13.65 8.69
C ALA A 391 9.73 -14.65 8.97
N ASN A 392 9.11 -15.21 7.92
CA ASN A 392 8.00 -16.15 8.02
C ASN A 392 8.37 -17.46 8.76
N LYS A 393 9.62 -17.92 8.64
CA LYS A 393 10.12 -19.13 9.32
C LYS A 393 10.53 -18.88 10.78
N ASN A 394 11.11 -17.72 11.10
CA ASN A 394 11.73 -17.48 12.41
C ASN A 394 10.85 -16.72 13.41
N LEU A 395 9.89 -15.93 12.95
CA LEU A 395 8.97 -15.18 13.82
C LEU A 395 8.06 -16.11 14.61
N LYS A 396 7.79 -15.74 15.87
CA LYS A 396 6.85 -16.47 16.74
C LYS A 396 5.41 -16.13 16.37
N ARG A 397 4.47 -16.98 16.78
CA ARG A 397 3.04 -16.82 16.48
C ARG A 397 2.25 -16.39 17.71
N TRP A 398 1.45 -15.35 17.53
CA TRP A 398 0.42 -14.88 18.46
C TRP A 398 -0.89 -15.64 18.16
N VAL A 399 -1.37 -16.42 19.13
CA VAL A 399 -2.42 -17.44 18.90
C VAL A 399 -3.84 -17.01 19.29
N VAL A 400 -3.99 -15.95 20.10
CA VAL A 400 -5.29 -15.40 20.51
C VAL A 400 -5.68 -14.20 19.66
N THR A 401 -6.98 -13.91 19.46
CA THR A 401 -7.38 -12.71 18.72
C THR A 401 -7.54 -11.49 19.63
N PHE A 402 -7.41 -10.30 19.06
CA PHE A 402 -7.65 -9.03 19.77
C PHE A 402 -9.03 -9.01 20.44
N ASP A 403 -10.06 -9.52 19.78
CA ASP A 403 -11.42 -9.56 20.32
C ASP A 403 -11.56 -10.59 21.46
N SER A 404 -10.81 -11.70 21.43
CA SER A 404 -10.73 -12.63 22.57
C SER A 404 -10.11 -11.92 23.77
N VAL A 405 -8.90 -11.37 23.61
CA VAL A 405 -8.17 -10.65 24.68
C VAL A 405 -9.02 -9.51 25.26
N TYR A 406 -9.68 -8.72 24.41
CA TYR A 406 -10.59 -7.67 24.87
C TYR A 406 -11.79 -8.23 25.66
N SER A 407 -12.39 -9.35 25.21
CA SER A 407 -13.53 -9.98 25.90
C SER A 407 -13.12 -10.58 27.24
N ASP A 408 -11.93 -11.19 27.31
CA ASP A 408 -11.34 -11.73 28.52
C ASP A 408 -11.06 -10.61 29.53
N ILE A 409 -10.45 -9.50 29.11
CA ILE A 409 -10.24 -8.31 29.96
C ILE A 409 -11.59 -7.75 30.42
N LYS A 410 -12.54 -7.54 29.50
CA LYS A 410 -13.87 -7.00 29.83
C LYS A 410 -14.60 -7.86 30.86
N SER A 411 -14.53 -9.19 30.76
CA SER A 411 -15.19 -10.08 31.72
C SER A 411 -14.61 -9.94 33.14
N ASN A 412 -13.31 -9.65 33.27
CA ASN A 412 -12.65 -9.40 34.55
C ASN A 412 -12.98 -8.04 35.18
N TRP A 413 -13.31 -7.02 34.37
CA TRP A 413 -13.67 -5.67 34.84
C TRP A 413 -15.19 -5.41 34.91
N GLY A 414 -16.02 -6.32 34.39
CA GLY A 414 -17.47 -6.25 34.45
C GLY A 414 -18.06 -5.07 33.65
N GLU A 415 -18.94 -4.30 34.28
CA GLU A 415 -19.56 -3.10 33.67
C GLU A 415 -18.68 -1.84 33.73
N THR A 416 -17.50 -1.92 34.36
CA THR A 416 -16.57 -0.79 34.48
C THR A 416 -16.19 -0.24 33.10
N PRO A 417 -16.26 1.08 32.84
CA PRO A 417 -15.82 1.66 31.56
C PRO A 417 -14.32 1.44 31.28
N ALA A 418 -13.96 1.25 30.01
CA ALA A 418 -12.57 0.97 29.60
C ALA A 418 -11.56 2.09 29.98
N SER A 419 -12.02 3.33 30.13
CA SER A 419 -11.23 4.45 30.66
C SER A 419 -10.81 4.28 32.12
N GLU A 420 -11.59 3.55 32.92
CA GLU A 420 -11.33 3.35 34.35
C GLU A 420 -10.44 2.14 34.63
N TRP A 421 -10.39 1.16 33.71
CA TRP A 421 -9.53 -0.03 33.83
C TRP A 421 -8.05 0.34 34.06
N PHE A 422 -7.60 1.42 33.41
CA PHE A 422 -6.20 1.87 33.43
C PHE A 422 -5.93 2.99 34.44
N SER A 423 -6.96 3.74 34.83
CA SER A 423 -6.87 4.94 35.68
C SER A 423 -6.26 4.69 37.07
N LYS A 424 -6.24 3.44 37.55
CA LYS A 424 -5.68 3.06 38.86
C LYS A 424 -4.16 2.83 38.85
N SER A 425 -3.48 2.88 37.70
CA SER A 425 -2.04 2.63 37.63
C SER A 425 -1.18 3.81 38.15
N PRO A 426 -0.27 3.60 39.13
CA PRO A 426 0.63 4.64 39.63
C PRO A 426 1.55 5.26 38.58
N LEU A 427 1.76 4.57 37.45
CA LEU A 427 2.60 5.05 36.35
C LEU A 427 1.96 6.24 35.62
N LEU A 428 0.63 6.24 35.46
CA LEU A 428 -0.12 7.39 34.92
C LEU A 428 -0.06 8.59 35.87
N SER A 429 -0.11 8.34 37.18
CA SER A 429 -0.01 9.37 38.23
C SER A 429 1.33 10.10 38.21
N LYS A 430 2.43 9.37 37.96
CA LYS A 430 3.77 9.97 37.79
C LYS A 430 3.89 10.74 36.48
N LYS A 431 3.40 10.21 35.34
CA LYS A 431 3.39 10.93 34.06
C LYS A 431 2.55 12.22 34.12
N ARG A 432 1.38 12.22 34.78
CA ARG A 432 0.53 13.42 34.94
C ARG A 432 1.16 14.56 35.75
N LYS A 433 2.04 14.25 36.72
CA LYS A 433 2.81 15.28 37.46
C LYS A 433 4.07 15.75 36.73
N GLY A 434 4.40 15.15 35.59
CA GLY A 434 5.57 15.45 34.76
C GLY A 434 5.25 16.19 33.46
N ARG A 435 4.23 17.08 33.43
CA ARG A 435 3.92 17.95 32.27
C ARG A 435 4.97 19.07 32.08
N ASN A 436 6.25 18.71 32.04
CA ASN A 436 7.27 19.40 31.27
C ASN A 436 7.66 18.45 30.13
N LEU A 437 6.87 18.46 29.05
CA LEU A 437 7.30 17.89 27.78
C LEU A 437 8.63 18.55 27.41
N SER A 438 9.65 17.73 27.12
CA SER A 438 11.00 18.23 26.82
C SER A 438 10.96 19.26 25.68
N PRO A 439 11.34 20.52 25.93
CA PRO A 439 11.78 21.39 24.85
C PRO A 439 13.03 20.76 24.23
N CYS A 440 13.23 20.94 22.92
CA CYS A 440 14.48 20.54 22.27
C CYS A 440 15.69 21.11 23.02
N PRO A 441 16.80 20.36 23.18
CA PRO A 441 18.06 20.94 23.61
C PRO A 441 18.65 21.77 22.46
N THR A 442 18.21 23.03 22.32
CA THR A 442 18.91 24.04 21.53
C THR A 442 20.12 24.52 22.32
N ASP A 443 21.27 23.89 22.08
CA ASP A 443 22.56 24.31 22.62
C ASP A 443 22.97 25.69 22.06
N LEU A 444 22.86 26.72 22.90
CA LEU A 444 23.59 27.99 22.74
C LEU A 444 24.33 28.30 24.05
N PRO A 445 25.67 28.28 24.08
CA PRO A 445 26.41 28.37 25.33
C PRO A 445 26.59 29.82 25.79
N ASN A 446 25.96 30.21 26.90
CA ASN A 446 26.29 31.49 27.54
C ASN A 446 26.28 31.47 29.08
N ARG A 447 27.43 31.06 29.65
CA ARG A 447 28.20 31.86 30.63
C ARG A 447 27.38 32.62 31.71
N ARG A 448 27.31 32.08 32.95
CA ARG A 448 28.05 32.60 34.15
C ARG A 448 27.51 32.09 35.52
N ARG A 449 28.47 31.81 36.41
CA ARG A 449 28.47 32.00 37.88
C ARG A 449 27.42 31.25 38.74
N SER A 450 27.89 30.17 39.37
CA SER A 450 27.44 29.72 40.70
C SER A 450 28.24 30.42 41.81
N PRO A 451 27.64 30.72 42.98
CA PRO A 451 28.38 31.04 44.20
C PRO A 451 28.27 29.95 45.30
N SER A 452 29.44 29.41 45.69
CA SER A 452 29.88 29.01 47.05
C SER A 452 28.93 28.34 48.08
N ARG A 453 29.33 27.14 48.54
CA ARG A 453 29.77 26.77 49.93
C ARG A 453 29.91 25.23 50.01
N ASP A 454 31.11 24.69 50.26
CA ASP A 454 31.68 24.30 51.58
C ASP A 454 30.85 23.22 52.31
N SER A 455 31.34 22.10 52.87
CA SER A 455 32.58 21.26 52.84
C SER A 455 32.19 19.90 53.48
N SER A 456 32.89 18.74 53.44
CA SER A 456 34.28 18.29 53.13
C SER A 456 34.20 16.85 52.53
N GLY A 457 35.24 16.01 52.32
CA GLY A 457 36.69 16.06 52.54
C GLY A 457 37.33 14.64 52.40
N GLY A 458 38.64 14.56 52.07
CA GLY A 458 39.38 13.30 51.78
C GLY A 458 39.24 12.86 50.32
N GLY A 459 40.28 12.70 49.49
CA GLY A 459 41.69 12.30 49.70
C GLY A 459 41.89 10.96 48.97
N ALA A 460 42.91 10.71 48.13
CA ALA A 460 44.04 11.52 47.66
C ALA A 460 44.55 10.97 46.29
N ALA A 461 45.67 11.52 45.78
CA ALA A 461 46.48 11.10 44.63
C ALA A 461 45.94 11.33 43.20
N GLY A 462 46.54 12.32 42.51
CA GLY A 462 46.73 12.31 41.05
C GLY A 462 48.11 11.71 40.71
N PRO A 463 48.84 12.18 39.66
CA PRO A 463 48.52 13.32 38.79
C PRO A 463 48.92 13.16 37.29
N ASN A 464 48.74 14.24 36.52
CA ASN A 464 49.50 14.62 35.32
C ASN A 464 49.33 13.79 34.01
N SER A 465 49.36 14.36 32.80
CA SER A 465 49.40 15.79 32.40
C SER A 465 48.83 16.01 30.99
N ALA A 466 48.34 17.23 30.76
CA ALA A 466 48.00 17.80 29.45
C ALA A 466 49.32 18.24 28.70
N PRO A 467 49.32 18.96 27.54
CA PRO A 467 48.19 19.58 26.84
C PRO A 467 48.22 19.61 25.28
N THR A 468 47.16 20.19 24.71
CA THR A 468 47.01 20.99 23.44
C THR A 468 48.24 21.17 22.52
N ARG A 469 48.11 21.35 21.18
CA ARG A 469 47.37 22.47 20.54
C ARG A 469 47.32 22.42 18.99
N ARG A 470 46.16 22.75 18.40
CA ARG A 470 45.87 23.42 17.09
C ARG A 470 46.74 23.21 15.81
N SER A 471 46.07 22.68 14.78
CA SER A 471 45.80 23.33 13.45
C SER A 471 46.95 23.74 12.50
N ARG A 472 47.02 23.13 11.29
CA ARG A 472 46.65 23.75 9.98
C ARG A 472 46.85 22.82 8.75
N ARG A 473 46.23 23.23 7.63
CA ARG A 473 46.06 22.59 6.31
C ARG A 473 47.29 22.66 5.36
N ILE A 474 47.29 21.77 4.34
CA ILE A 474 47.85 21.85 2.95
C ILE A 474 49.32 21.43 2.69
N GLY A 475 49.53 20.67 1.59
CA GLY A 475 50.82 20.41 0.88
C GLY A 475 51.27 18.94 0.88
N LEU A 476 50.97 18.07 -0.10
CA LEU A 476 51.57 17.91 -1.44
C LEU A 476 53.12 17.83 -1.50
N GLN A 477 53.72 16.63 -1.57
CA GLN A 477 54.27 16.02 -2.81
C GLN A 477 55.20 14.77 -2.61
N GLN A 478 54.98 13.77 -3.47
CA GLN A 478 55.95 12.91 -4.20
C GLN A 478 57.11 12.15 -3.48
N SER A 479 57.04 10.82 -3.55
CA SER A 479 57.97 9.90 -4.29
C SER A 479 58.01 8.48 -3.63
N SER A 480 58.35 7.36 -4.28
CA SER A 480 58.15 6.92 -5.69
C SER A 480 58.59 5.44 -5.86
N ARG A 481 57.74 4.56 -6.45
CA ARG A 481 58.09 3.27 -7.13
C ARG A 481 58.69 2.17 -6.19
N VAL A 482 58.57 0.85 -6.37
CA VAL A 482 58.29 -0.11 -7.49
C VAL A 482 57.50 -1.31 -6.86
N GLY A 483 56.64 -2.10 -7.52
CA GLY A 483 56.25 -2.17 -8.93
C GLY A 483 55.13 -3.21 -9.21
N ASP A 484 54.85 -3.39 -10.50
CA ASP A 484 53.61 -3.88 -11.14
C ASP A 484 53.05 -5.27 -10.80
N THR A 485 51.71 -5.37 -10.85
CA THR A 485 51.05 -6.33 -11.77
C THR A 485 49.68 -5.79 -12.25
N SER A 486 49.50 -5.66 -13.57
CA SER A 486 48.28 -5.17 -14.25
C SER A 486 47.11 -6.14 -14.08
N SER A 487 45.91 -5.77 -13.60
CA SER A 487 44.97 -4.73 -14.05
C SER A 487 44.40 -4.94 -15.46
N ALA A 488 43.15 -5.39 -15.54
CA ALA A 488 42.21 -5.04 -16.61
C ALA A 488 41.04 -4.27 -15.95
N SER A 489 40.62 -3.17 -16.56
CA SER A 489 39.88 -2.08 -15.90
C SER A 489 38.35 -2.20 -15.98
N HIS A 490 37.66 -2.11 -14.85
CA HIS A 490 36.24 -1.73 -14.79
C HIS A 490 36.10 -0.21 -14.55
N PRO A 491 35.23 0.49 -15.29
CA PRO A 491 34.94 1.90 -15.05
C PRO A 491 33.96 2.10 -13.86
N PRO A 492 34.01 3.24 -13.16
CA PRO A 492 33.09 3.55 -12.07
C PRO A 492 31.79 4.17 -12.58
N ASN A 493 30.65 3.55 -12.27
CA ASN A 493 29.30 4.14 -12.38
C ASN A 493 28.56 3.83 -11.06
N GLN A 494 28.05 4.82 -10.31
CA GLN A 494 26.89 5.68 -10.60
C GLN A 494 25.57 4.90 -10.72
N GLY A 495 24.61 5.23 -9.84
CA GLY A 495 23.19 4.87 -9.97
C GLY A 495 22.86 3.39 -9.83
N ALA A 496 22.68 2.91 -8.59
CA ALA A 496 21.90 1.68 -8.37
C ALA A 496 20.40 1.98 -8.54
N ALA A 497 19.66 1.01 -9.08
CA ALA A 497 18.23 1.06 -9.39
C ALA A 497 17.80 2.01 -10.54
N ASP A 498 17.92 1.53 -11.78
CA ASP A 498 16.78 1.37 -12.71
C ASP A 498 17.18 0.44 -13.89
N ASN A 499 16.23 -0.28 -14.48
CA ASN A 499 16.36 -1.03 -15.73
C ASN A 499 17.53 -2.05 -15.87
N GLN A 500 17.49 -3.14 -15.09
CA GLN A 500 17.95 -4.42 -15.66
C GLN A 500 17.02 -4.77 -16.84
N LYS A 501 17.47 -4.51 -18.08
CA LYS A 501 16.73 -4.84 -19.30
C LYS A 501 16.35 -6.33 -19.28
N ARG A 502 15.06 -6.62 -19.07
CA ARG A 502 14.53 -7.99 -19.06
C ARG A 502 14.99 -8.70 -20.33
N MET A 503 15.69 -9.81 -20.16
CA MET A 503 16.20 -10.57 -21.31
C MET A 503 15.04 -11.04 -22.20
N PRO A 504 15.16 -10.93 -23.52
CA PRO A 504 14.10 -11.34 -24.44
C PRO A 504 13.87 -12.85 -24.34
N TYR A 505 12.62 -13.30 -24.43
CA TYR A 505 12.28 -14.72 -24.30
C TYR A 505 12.96 -15.58 -25.37
N CYS A 506 13.26 -16.84 -25.03
CA CYS A 506 13.80 -17.81 -25.98
C CYS A 506 12.70 -18.25 -26.96
N THR A 507 13.08 -18.53 -28.20
CA THR A 507 12.15 -19.02 -29.23
C THR A 507 11.52 -20.36 -28.83
N GLN A 508 10.29 -20.58 -29.29
CA GLN A 508 9.56 -21.85 -29.18
C GLN A 508 10.43 -23.00 -29.70
N ARG A 509 11.06 -22.79 -30.86
CA ARG A 509 11.98 -23.76 -31.45
C ARG A 509 13.24 -24.01 -30.64
N CYS A 510 13.84 -22.99 -30.00
CA CYS A 510 14.98 -23.16 -29.09
C CYS A 510 14.61 -24.06 -27.90
N LEU A 511 13.53 -23.72 -27.20
CA LEU A 511 13.09 -24.42 -26.00
C LEU A 511 12.60 -25.86 -26.31
N LEU A 512 11.91 -26.06 -27.44
CA LEU A 512 11.52 -27.41 -27.88
C LEU A 512 12.72 -28.30 -28.22
N ARG A 513 13.79 -27.72 -28.76
CA ARG A 513 15.03 -28.45 -29.06
C ARG A 513 15.85 -28.74 -27.81
N LEU A 514 15.88 -27.85 -26.81
CA LEU A 514 16.45 -28.16 -25.49
C LEU A 514 15.77 -29.41 -24.88
N VAL A 515 14.43 -29.44 -24.84
CA VAL A 515 13.65 -30.59 -24.34
C VAL A 515 13.93 -31.88 -25.12
N LYS A 516 14.19 -31.77 -26.43
CA LYS A 516 14.46 -32.93 -27.32
C LYS A 516 15.95 -33.26 -27.51
N GLY A 517 16.87 -32.56 -26.83
CA GLY A 517 18.32 -32.75 -27.00
C GLY A 517 18.86 -32.41 -28.40
N GLY A 518 18.30 -31.38 -29.06
CA GLY A 518 18.62 -31.00 -30.44
C GLY A 518 19.64 -29.85 -30.59
N LEU A 519 19.78 -29.37 -31.83
CA LEU A 519 20.65 -28.25 -32.22
C LEU A 519 20.14 -26.90 -31.70
N LEU A 520 21.06 -26.01 -31.29
CA LEU A 520 20.76 -24.61 -30.96
C LEU A 520 19.97 -23.91 -32.07
N ASP A 521 19.13 -22.97 -31.67
CA ASP A 521 18.38 -22.12 -32.60
C ASP A 521 19.11 -20.78 -32.81
N GLN A 522 19.66 -20.58 -34.00
CA GLN A 522 20.32 -19.32 -34.41
C GLN A 522 19.37 -18.11 -34.43
N ALA A 523 18.05 -18.32 -34.47
CA ALA A 523 17.04 -17.25 -34.36
C ALA A 523 16.69 -16.91 -32.90
N CYS A 524 17.19 -17.67 -31.91
CA CYS A 524 17.00 -17.34 -30.51
C CYS A 524 17.78 -16.06 -30.17
N PRO A 525 17.16 -15.03 -29.56
CA PRO A 525 17.87 -13.79 -29.21
C PRO A 525 18.99 -14.03 -28.17
N ASN A 526 18.92 -15.13 -27.42
CA ASN A 526 19.93 -15.52 -26.42
C ASN A 526 20.91 -16.60 -26.92
N PHE A 527 20.94 -16.88 -28.24
CA PHE A 527 21.82 -17.89 -28.85
C PHE A 527 23.28 -17.78 -28.41
N GLU A 528 23.82 -16.56 -28.35
CA GLU A 528 25.20 -16.30 -27.91
C GLU A 528 25.46 -16.71 -26.45
N LEU A 529 24.47 -16.55 -25.57
CA LEU A 529 24.59 -16.92 -24.16
C LEU A 529 24.53 -18.45 -23.99
N HIS A 530 23.65 -19.11 -24.74
CA HIS A 530 23.61 -20.57 -24.79
C HIS A 530 24.92 -21.16 -25.32
N ARG A 531 25.58 -20.51 -26.30
CA ARG A 531 26.86 -20.94 -26.86
C ARG A 531 28.03 -20.73 -25.88
N ARG A 532 28.11 -19.57 -25.24
CA ARG A 532 29.25 -19.20 -24.37
C ARG A 532 29.34 -19.99 -23.07
N ALA A 533 28.27 -20.66 -22.66
CA ALA A 533 28.24 -21.34 -21.36
C ALA A 533 29.24 -22.51 -21.27
N HIS A 534 29.49 -23.24 -22.36
CA HIS A 534 30.62 -24.18 -22.47
C HIS A 534 31.05 -24.36 -23.94
N ASP A 535 32.34 -24.15 -24.22
CA ASP A 535 32.91 -24.02 -25.58
C ASP A 535 33.25 -25.39 -26.23
N VAL A 536 32.32 -26.35 -26.18
CA VAL A 536 32.56 -27.73 -26.63
C VAL A 536 31.62 -28.16 -27.76
N GLY A 537 32.24 -28.29 -28.93
CA GLY A 537 31.72 -28.72 -30.24
C GLY A 537 30.44 -29.56 -30.31
N ASN A 538 29.53 -29.09 -31.19
CA ASN A 538 28.54 -29.83 -32.00
C ASN A 538 27.29 -28.98 -32.30
N GLY A 539 27.25 -27.71 -31.87
CA GLY A 539 26.13 -26.79 -32.12
C GLY A 539 24.81 -27.17 -31.42
N HIS A 540 24.87 -28.13 -30.48
CA HIS A 540 23.77 -28.52 -29.61
C HIS A 540 23.72 -27.62 -28.37
N HIS A 541 22.63 -27.73 -27.61
CA HIS A 541 22.57 -27.11 -26.28
C HIS A 541 23.68 -27.69 -25.38
N PRO A 542 24.42 -26.86 -24.61
CA PRO A 542 25.54 -27.33 -23.77
C PRO A 542 25.10 -28.14 -22.54
N ILE A 543 23.80 -28.18 -22.27
CA ILE A 543 23.18 -28.93 -21.18
C ILE A 543 21.95 -29.66 -21.71
N SER A 544 21.72 -30.87 -21.20
CA SER A 544 20.48 -31.62 -21.41
C SER A 544 19.31 -30.96 -20.69
N HIS A 545 18.08 -31.35 -21.05
CA HIS A 545 16.87 -30.92 -20.36
C HIS A 545 16.86 -31.30 -18.87
N PHE A 546 17.43 -32.47 -18.52
CA PHE A 546 17.56 -32.91 -17.13
C PHE A 546 18.51 -31.99 -16.35
N GLU A 547 19.71 -31.73 -16.88
CA GLU A 547 20.68 -30.82 -16.26
C GLU A 547 20.14 -29.40 -16.15
N TRP A 548 19.44 -28.89 -17.17
CA TRP A 548 18.73 -27.61 -17.13
C TRP A 548 17.75 -27.53 -15.96
N LEU A 549 16.94 -28.56 -15.73
CA LEU A 549 15.97 -28.57 -14.62
C LEU A 549 16.67 -28.64 -13.25
N GLN A 550 17.76 -29.40 -13.14
CA GLN A 550 18.56 -29.43 -11.89
C GLN A 550 19.21 -28.07 -11.61
N LEU A 551 19.84 -27.46 -12.61
CA LEU A 551 20.45 -26.13 -12.48
C LEU A 551 19.42 -25.06 -12.10
N LEU A 552 18.20 -25.13 -12.67
CA LEU A 552 17.09 -24.25 -12.28
C LEU A 552 16.64 -24.50 -10.84
N ARG A 553 16.52 -25.76 -10.39
CA ARG A 553 16.24 -26.08 -8.98
C ARG A 553 17.32 -25.55 -8.05
N THR A 554 18.60 -25.67 -8.41
CA THR A 554 19.71 -25.08 -7.65
C THR A 554 19.65 -23.56 -7.59
N GLN A 555 19.30 -22.89 -8.70
CA GLN A 555 19.10 -21.43 -8.70
C GLN A 555 17.95 -21.01 -7.77
N LEU A 556 16.77 -21.63 -7.92
CA LEU A 556 15.57 -21.30 -7.11
C LEU A 556 15.75 -21.61 -5.62
N HIS A 557 16.52 -22.65 -5.27
CA HIS A 557 16.88 -22.91 -3.87
C HIS A 557 17.81 -21.82 -3.31
N LYS A 558 18.75 -21.31 -4.13
CA LYS A 558 19.69 -20.26 -3.73
C LYS A 558 19.04 -18.89 -3.60
N THR A 559 18.21 -18.49 -4.57
CA THR A 559 17.63 -17.14 -4.70
C THR A 559 16.27 -17.21 -5.39
N LEU A 560 15.30 -16.46 -4.86
CA LEU A 560 14.02 -16.17 -5.50
C LEU A 560 13.91 -14.68 -5.90
N ASP A 561 15.04 -13.98 -5.89
CA ASP A 561 15.16 -12.57 -6.25
C ASP A 561 15.85 -12.43 -7.62
N ASP A 562 16.89 -13.23 -7.89
CA ASP A 562 17.67 -13.15 -9.12
C ASP A 562 17.10 -14.06 -10.23
N GLY A 563 16.82 -13.47 -11.39
CA GLY A 563 16.38 -14.22 -12.57
C GLY A 563 14.95 -14.76 -12.48
N ILE A 564 14.14 -14.32 -11.51
CA ILE A 564 12.69 -14.58 -11.45
C ILE A 564 11.97 -13.28 -11.08
N VAL A 565 11.17 -12.75 -12.01
CA VAL A 565 10.51 -11.46 -11.88
C VAL A 565 9.03 -11.60 -12.23
N PRO A 566 8.08 -11.12 -11.39
CA PRO A 566 6.67 -11.18 -11.74
C PRO A 566 6.36 -10.39 -13.02
N ALA A 567 5.55 -10.98 -13.90
CA ALA A 567 5.19 -10.41 -15.18
C ALA A 567 4.03 -9.39 -15.11
N GLY A 568 3.41 -9.20 -13.94
CA GLY A 568 2.22 -8.35 -13.76
C GLY A 568 0.89 -9.01 -14.14
N ILE A 569 0.93 -10.25 -14.65
CA ILE A 569 -0.25 -11.00 -15.08
C ILE A 569 -0.67 -11.95 -13.95
N VAL A 570 -1.90 -11.77 -13.45
CA VAL A 570 -2.55 -12.65 -12.47
C VAL A 570 -3.77 -13.30 -13.14
N GLY A 571 -3.80 -14.63 -13.16
CA GLY A 571 -4.90 -15.45 -13.65
C GLY A 571 -5.70 -16.08 -12.50
N ALA A 572 -6.72 -16.88 -12.83
CA ALA A 572 -7.59 -17.51 -11.84
C ALA A 572 -6.81 -18.42 -10.87
N CYS A 573 -5.90 -19.27 -11.38
CA CYS A 573 -5.13 -20.19 -10.56
C CYS A 573 -3.63 -19.87 -10.49
N GLY A 574 -3.23 -18.60 -10.61
CA GLY A 574 -1.83 -18.24 -10.37
C GLY A 574 -1.32 -16.92 -10.94
N VAL A 575 -0.02 -16.69 -10.75
CA VAL A 575 0.74 -15.52 -11.15
C VAL A 575 1.76 -15.91 -12.22
N ILE A 576 1.95 -15.09 -13.25
CA ILE A 576 2.97 -15.32 -14.26
C ILE A 576 4.29 -14.62 -13.88
N PHE A 577 5.40 -15.31 -14.08
CA PHE A 577 6.76 -14.83 -13.88
C PHE A 577 7.56 -14.90 -15.18
N HIS A 578 8.41 -13.90 -15.43
CA HIS A 578 9.55 -14.02 -16.32
C HIS A 578 10.67 -14.72 -15.56
N VAL A 579 11.23 -15.79 -16.12
CA VAL A 579 12.30 -16.58 -15.49
C VAL A 579 13.48 -16.72 -16.44
N THR A 580 14.69 -16.58 -15.89
CA THR A 580 15.97 -16.70 -16.59
C THR A 580 16.89 -17.66 -15.83
N LEU A 581 17.35 -18.73 -16.46
CA LEU A 581 18.45 -19.55 -15.94
C LEU A 581 19.77 -18.78 -16.17
N LEU A 582 20.26 -18.13 -15.11
CA LEU A 582 21.27 -17.05 -15.20
C LEU A 582 22.58 -17.50 -15.86
N GLY A 583 23.06 -18.70 -15.55
CA GLY A 583 24.33 -19.22 -16.08
C GLY A 583 24.33 -19.54 -17.58
N TYR A 584 23.16 -19.62 -18.22
CA TYR A 584 23.01 -20.07 -19.62
C TYR A 584 22.11 -19.16 -20.48
N GLY A 585 21.46 -18.16 -19.88
CA GLY A 585 20.57 -17.22 -20.56
C GLY A 585 19.27 -17.82 -21.10
N TYR A 586 18.84 -19.01 -20.65
CA TYR A 586 17.53 -19.56 -21.03
C TYR A 586 16.42 -18.78 -20.34
N THR A 587 15.58 -18.13 -21.13
CA THR A 587 14.50 -17.23 -20.67
C THR A 587 13.14 -17.74 -21.11
N PHE A 588 12.22 -17.87 -20.17
CA PHE A 588 10.92 -18.53 -20.33
C PHE A 588 9.93 -17.95 -19.31
N ILE A 589 8.69 -18.47 -19.26
CA ILE A 589 7.72 -18.09 -18.23
C ILE A 589 7.55 -19.18 -17.18
N ALA A 590 7.16 -18.79 -15.98
CA ALA A 590 6.55 -19.69 -15.00
C ALA A 590 5.11 -19.26 -14.68
N LYS A 591 4.18 -20.21 -14.61
CA LYS A 591 2.87 -20.06 -13.95
C LYS A 591 3.06 -20.57 -12.51
N GLY A 592 2.99 -19.67 -11.54
CA GLY A 592 3.14 -19.99 -10.12
C GLY A 592 1.80 -19.97 -9.39
N THR A 593 1.58 -20.92 -8.48
CA THR A 593 0.32 -21.05 -7.74
C THR A 593 0.48 -21.27 -6.23
N VAL A 594 -0.62 -21.07 -5.51
CA VAL A 594 -0.78 -21.29 -4.06
C VAL A 594 -1.13 -22.75 -3.76
N ASP A 595 -0.93 -23.18 -2.51
CA ASP A 595 -1.01 -24.58 -2.06
C ASP A 595 -2.31 -25.31 -2.47
N THR A 596 -3.46 -24.65 -2.30
CA THR A 596 -4.79 -25.22 -2.64
C THR A 596 -4.94 -25.54 -4.13
N LEU A 597 -4.31 -24.76 -5.00
CA LEU A 597 -4.49 -24.82 -6.45
C LEU A 597 -3.39 -25.60 -7.18
N VAL A 598 -2.42 -26.19 -6.46
CA VAL A 598 -1.33 -27.01 -7.03
C VAL A 598 -1.86 -28.11 -7.95
N HIS A 599 -2.93 -28.80 -7.53
CA HIS A 599 -3.53 -29.90 -8.28
C HIS A 599 -4.03 -29.50 -9.68
N LYS A 600 -4.42 -28.22 -9.88
CA LYS A 600 -4.85 -27.69 -11.19
C LYS A 600 -3.65 -27.51 -12.14
N LEU A 601 -2.50 -27.10 -11.62
CA LEU A 601 -1.25 -27.00 -12.40
C LEU A 601 -0.64 -28.37 -12.70
N GLU A 602 -0.76 -29.33 -11.79
CA GLU A 602 -0.37 -30.73 -12.04
C GLU A 602 -1.21 -31.36 -13.16
N HIS A 603 -2.52 -31.12 -13.15
CA HIS A 603 -3.42 -31.52 -14.24
C HIS A 603 -3.08 -30.83 -15.57
N GLU A 604 -2.85 -29.51 -15.56
CA GLU A 604 -2.37 -28.78 -16.74
C GLU A 604 -1.06 -29.38 -17.30
N ALA A 605 -0.11 -29.74 -16.43
CA ALA A 605 1.14 -30.40 -16.83
C ALA A 605 0.89 -31.77 -17.49
N ASP A 606 -0.06 -32.56 -17.03
CA ASP A 606 -0.44 -33.84 -17.67
C ASP A 606 -1.12 -33.63 -19.04
N VAL A 607 -1.94 -32.58 -19.19
CA VAL A 607 -2.49 -32.16 -20.49
C VAL A 607 -1.35 -31.81 -21.45
N TYR A 608 -0.36 -31.01 -21.03
CA TYR A 608 0.81 -30.70 -21.86
C TYR A 608 1.60 -31.96 -22.28
N LYS A 609 1.77 -32.95 -21.39
CA LYS A 609 2.42 -34.23 -21.72
C LYS A 609 1.67 -35.00 -22.81
N GLN A 610 0.33 -35.09 -22.72
CA GLN A 610 -0.49 -35.72 -23.77
C GLN A 610 -0.41 -34.96 -25.10
N LEU A 611 -0.27 -33.64 -25.06
CA LEU A 611 -0.17 -32.77 -26.22
C LEU A 611 1.26 -32.55 -26.74
N ALA A 612 2.24 -33.35 -26.32
CA ALA A 612 3.65 -33.25 -26.75
C ALA A 612 3.88 -33.09 -28.28
N PRO A 613 3.08 -33.68 -29.20
CA PRO A 613 3.22 -33.44 -30.64
C PRO A 613 2.83 -32.03 -31.12
N LEU A 614 2.05 -31.27 -30.34
CA LEU A 614 1.56 -29.94 -30.69
C LEU A 614 2.37 -28.79 -30.06
N GLN A 615 3.22 -29.11 -29.09
CA GLN A 615 4.06 -28.13 -28.38
C GLN A 615 5.04 -27.42 -29.32
N GLY A 616 5.17 -26.10 -29.13
CA GLY A 616 5.98 -25.25 -29.98
C GLY A 616 5.33 -24.90 -31.32
N VAL A 617 4.06 -25.28 -31.55
CA VAL A 617 3.30 -24.98 -32.78
C VAL A 617 1.91 -24.41 -32.48
N TYR A 618 1.10 -25.14 -31.72
CA TYR A 618 -0.29 -24.75 -31.37
C TYR A 618 -0.46 -24.43 -29.88
N ILE A 619 0.51 -24.82 -29.05
CA ILE A 619 0.57 -24.58 -27.60
C ILE A 619 2.03 -24.33 -27.20
N PRO A 620 2.30 -23.69 -26.04
CA PRO A 620 3.64 -23.57 -25.49
C PRO A 620 4.39 -24.90 -25.36
N VAL A 621 5.72 -24.84 -25.40
CA VAL A 621 6.61 -25.90 -24.92
C VAL A 621 6.53 -25.96 -23.39
N PHE A 622 6.20 -27.13 -22.86
CA PHE A 622 6.26 -27.44 -21.44
C PHE A 622 7.68 -27.88 -21.07
N LEU A 623 8.30 -27.14 -20.13
CA LEU A 623 9.68 -27.35 -19.70
C LEU A 623 9.77 -28.17 -18.42
N GLY A 624 8.67 -28.38 -17.70
CA GLY A 624 8.64 -29.07 -16.40
C GLY A 624 7.97 -28.23 -15.32
N ALA A 625 8.00 -28.73 -14.09
CA ALA A 625 7.48 -28.03 -12.92
C ALA A 625 8.39 -28.26 -11.71
N VAL A 626 8.36 -27.33 -10.76
CA VAL A 626 9.07 -27.40 -9.48
C VAL A 626 8.14 -26.96 -8.37
N ASP A 627 7.92 -27.87 -7.42
CA ASP A 627 7.37 -27.56 -6.10
C ASP A 627 8.47 -26.94 -5.23
N LEU A 628 8.32 -25.65 -4.88
CA LEU A 628 9.26 -24.88 -4.07
C LEU A 628 9.32 -25.40 -2.63
N ARG A 629 8.28 -26.06 -2.12
CA ARG A 629 8.29 -26.72 -0.80
C ARG A 629 9.37 -27.79 -0.73
N THR A 630 9.65 -28.47 -1.85
CA THR A 630 10.76 -29.45 -1.96
C THR A 630 12.15 -28.83 -1.94
N LEU A 631 12.25 -27.50 -1.99
CA LEU A 631 13.49 -26.72 -1.87
C LEU A 631 13.56 -25.94 -0.54
N ASP A 632 12.60 -26.15 0.38
CA ASP A 632 12.32 -25.31 1.54
C ASP A 632 12.18 -23.82 1.16
N ARG A 633 11.37 -23.51 0.15
CA ARG A 633 11.14 -22.14 -0.31
C ARG A 633 9.66 -21.85 -0.57
N THR A 634 9.30 -20.58 -0.38
CA THR A 634 8.02 -19.98 -0.79
C THR A 634 8.32 -18.65 -1.47
N TYR A 635 7.62 -18.32 -2.56
CA TYR A 635 7.67 -17.00 -3.17
C TYR A 635 6.47 -16.18 -2.68
N TYR A 636 6.72 -15.13 -1.91
CA TYR A 636 5.72 -14.22 -1.36
C TYR A 636 5.39 -13.15 -2.40
N TYR A 637 4.27 -13.29 -3.10
CA TYR A 637 3.92 -12.39 -4.22
C TYR A 637 3.21 -11.12 -3.77
N ASP A 638 2.21 -11.27 -2.90
CA ASP A 638 1.39 -10.21 -2.29
C ASP A 638 0.76 -10.77 -1.00
N LEU A 639 -0.01 -9.95 -0.28
CA LEU A 639 -0.69 -10.36 0.95
C LEU A 639 -1.53 -11.63 0.77
N ASN A 640 -1.14 -12.69 1.49
CA ASN A 640 -1.74 -14.02 1.47
C ASN A 640 -1.67 -14.73 0.10
N VAL A 641 -0.71 -14.37 -0.75
CA VAL A 641 -0.40 -15.06 -2.02
C VAL A 641 0.98 -15.71 -1.92
N ASP A 642 1.01 -16.82 -1.18
CA ASP A 642 2.20 -17.64 -0.94
C ASP A 642 2.36 -18.66 -2.09
N ILE A 643 3.19 -18.33 -3.08
CA ILE A 643 3.42 -19.18 -4.25
C ILE A 643 4.38 -20.31 -3.88
N VAL A 644 3.90 -21.55 -4.01
CA VAL A 644 4.59 -22.78 -3.57
C VAL A 644 4.92 -23.73 -4.71
N HIS A 645 4.32 -23.57 -5.90
CA HIS A 645 4.57 -24.45 -7.04
C HIS A 645 4.69 -23.61 -8.32
N LEU A 646 5.69 -23.92 -9.16
CA LEU A 646 5.97 -23.25 -10.44
C LEU A 646 5.93 -24.24 -11.61
N THR A 647 5.10 -23.99 -12.62
CA THR A 647 5.10 -24.70 -13.90
C THR A 647 5.77 -23.85 -14.98
N PHE A 648 6.76 -24.41 -15.69
CA PHE A 648 7.60 -23.68 -16.65
C PHE A 648 7.16 -23.91 -18.10
N LEU A 649 6.91 -22.83 -18.82
CA LEU A 649 6.44 -22.82 -20.21
C LEU A 649 7.27 -21.85 -21.07
N SER A 650 7.39 -22.12 -22.36
CA SER A 650 7.86 -21.11 -23.34
C SER A 650 6.90 -19.93 -23.46
N TRP A 651 7.39 -18.75 -23.86
CA TRP A 651 6.54 -17.58 -24.12
C TRP A 651 5.64 -17.76 -25.34
N ALA A 652 4.31 -17.82 -25.13
CA ALA A 652 3.37 -18.10 -26.21
C ALA A 652 3.17 -16.91 -27.17
N GLY A 653 3.31 -15.67 -26.69
CA GLY A 653 3.10 -14.46 -27.49
C GLY A 653 2.16 -13.44 -26.84
N GLU A 654 1.74 -12.44 -27.60
CA GLU A 654 0.89 -11.35 -27.08
C GLU A 654 -0.61 -11.69 -27.11
N PRO A 655 -1.42 -11.20 -26.16
CA PRO A 655 -2.87 -11.41 -26.18
C PRO A 655 -3.55 -10.78 -27.39
N LEU A 656 -4.48 -11.52 -27.99
CA LEU A 656 -5.21 -11.09 -29.21
C LEU A 656 -5.99 -9.78 -29.06
N TYR A 657 -6.31 -9.35 -27.83
CA TYR A 657 -7.03 -8.10 -27.57
C TYR A 657 -6.13 -6.84 -27.59
N LYS A 658 -4.80 -6.96 -27.61
CA LYS A 658 -3.89 -5.79 -27.63
C LYS A 658 -3.87 -5.14 -29.03
N PRO A 659 -3.78 -3.80 -29.15
CA PRO A 659 -3.88 -3.11 -30.45
C PRO A 659 -2.86 -3.53 -31.51
N ILE A 660 -1.66 -3.97 -31.11
CA ILE A 660 -0.61 -4.45 -32.02
C ILE A 660 -1.06 -5.71 -32.79
N ALA A 661 -1.93 -6.54 -32.18
CA ALA A 661 -2.53 -7.67 -32.88
C ALA A 661 -3.56 -7.22 -33.93
N SER A 662 -4.18 -6.04 -33.83
CA SER A 662 -5.33 -5.63 -34.66
C SER A 662 -5.01 -5.50 -36.17
N ASP A 663 -3.81 -5.06 -36.53
CA ASP A 663 -3.38 -4.96 -37.93
C ASP A 663 -3.06 -6.34 -38.55
N VAL A 664 -2.68 -7.30 -37.71
CA VAL A 664 -2.57 -8.73 -38.07
C VAL A 664 -3.97 -9.35 -38.14
N PHE A 665 -4.87 -9.01 -37.21
CA PHE A 665 -6.26 -9.46 -37.12
C PHE A 665 -7.05 -9.15 -38.40
N ARG A 666 -6.70 -8.05 -39.09
CA ARG A 666 -7.33 -7.61 -40.34
C ARG A 666 -6.74 -8.27 -41.60
N LYS A 667 -5.62 -8.99 -41.50
CA LYS A 667 -4.87 -9.60 -42.62
C LYS A 667 -4.69 -11.12 -42.52
N ALA A 668 -4.67 -11.67 -41.31
CA ALA A 668 -4.63 -13.09 -41.02
C ALA A 668 -6.05 -13.60 -40.74
N ASN A 669 -6.36 -14.82 -41.20
CA ASN A 669 -7.66 -15.43 -40.94
C ASN A 669 -7.66 -16.06 -39.52
N VAL A 670 -7.62 -15.20 -38.49
CA VAL A 670 -7.44 -15.58 -37.08
C VAL A 670 -8.47 -16.63 -36.65
N GLY A 671 -9.73 -16.47 -37.04
CA GLY A 671 -10.79 -17.44 -36.77
C GLY A 671 -10.52 -18.83 -37.37
N GLN A 672 -9.92 -18.92 -38.56
CA GLN A 672 -9.47 -20.20 -39.11
C GLN A 672 -8.28 -20.78 -38.35
N GLU A 673 -7.33 -19.98 -37.87
CA GLU A 673 -6.22 -20.48 -37.04
C GLU A 673 -6.71 -20.98 -35.68
N VAL A 674 -7.59 -20.24 -34.98
CA VAL A 674 -8.25 -20.71 -33.75
C VAL A 674 -8.97 -22.04 -33.98
N ALA A 675 -9.75 -22.14 -35.06
CA ALA A 675 -10.44 -23.37 -35.42
C ALA A 675 -9.49 -24.51 -35.85
N ARG A 676 -8.24 -24.24 -36.25
CA ARG A 676 -7.22 -25.28 -36.47
C ARG A 676 -6.59 -25.71 -35.14
N SER A 677 -6.17 -24.77 -34.29
CA SER A 677 -5.56 -25.06 -32.99
C SER A 677 -6.49 -25.92 -32.13
N VAL A 678 -7.77 -25.57 -32.00
CA VAL A 678 -8.72 -26.36 -31.20
C VAL A 678 -9.01 -27.73 -31.80
N ARG A 679 -9.13 -27.86 -33.13
CA ARG A 679 -9.28 -29.18 -33.78
C ARG A 679 -8.05 -30.07 -33.55
N ALA A 680 -6.85 -29.50 -33.49
CA ALA A 680 -5.64 -30.27 -33.17
C ALA A 680 -5.66 -30.81 -31.73
N LEU A 681 -6.16 -30.03 -30.76
CA LEU A 681 -6.39 -30.49 -29.38
C LEU A 681 -7.39 -31.66 -29.36
N HIS A 682 -8.53 -31.52 -30.03
CA HIS A 682 -9.58 -32.56 -30.10
C HIS A 682 -9.06 -33.85 -30.74
N GLN A 683 -8.23 -33.76 -31.79
CA GLN A 683 -7.59 -34.92 -32.44
C GLN A 683 -6.62 -35.66 -31.51
N MET A 684 -6.01 -34.96 -30.55
CA MET A 684 -5.16 -35.55 -29.51
C MET A 684 -5.97 -36.04 -28.29
N GLY A 685 -7.30 -36.00 -28.34
CA GLY A 685 -8.16 -36.43 -27.24
C GLY A 685 -8.21 -35.45 -26.07
N VAL A 686 -8.07 -34.13 -26.32
CA VAL A 686 -8.14 -33.09 -25.29
C VAL A 686 -9.19 -32.05 -25.67
N ALA A 687 -10.17 -31.81 -24.80
CA ALA A 687 -11.09 -30.69 -24.89
C ALA A 687 -10.63 -29.58 -23.94
N HIS A 688 -10.59 -28.33 -24.38
CA HIS A 688 -9.98 -27.23 -23.62
C HIS A 688 -10.91 -26.68 -22.54
N THR A 689 -12.21 -26.64 -22.83
CA THR A 689 -13.33 -26.22 -21.97
C THR A 689 -13.36 -24.75 -21.51
N ASP A 690 -12.30 -23.98 -21.77
CA ASP A 690 -12.20 -22.54 -21.51
C ASP A 690 -11.68 -21.77 -22.75
N VAL A 691 -12.30 -22.03 -23.90
CA VAL A 691 -11.95 -21.38 -25.18
C VAL A 691 -12.46 -19.93 -25.18
N ARG A 692 -11.60 -18.98 -24.78
CA ARG A 692 -11.88 -17.54 -24.74
C ARG A 692 -10.67 -16.70 -25.16
N ALA A 693 -10.90 -15.47 -25.64
CA ALA A 693 -9.84 -14.59 -26.16
C ALA A 693 -8.64 -14.33 -25.21
N PRO A 694 -8.79 -14.27 -23.86
CA PRO A 694 -7.65 -14.19 -22.95
C PRO A 694 -6.70 -15.41 -23.02
N ASN A 695 -7.21 -16.58 -23.40
CA ASN A 695 -6.47 -17.84 -23.45
C ASN A 695 -5.91 -18.12 -24.87
N MET A 696 -5.96 -17.12 -25.75
CA MET A 696 -5.51 -17.18 -27.14
C MET A 696 -4.44 -16.11 -27.36
N LEU A 697 -3.20 -16.55 -27.60
CA LEU A 697 -2.05 -15.66 -27.75
C LEU A 697 -1.53 -15.74 -29.19
N TRP A 698 -1.17 -14.58 -29.77
CA TRP A 698 -0.55 -14.52 -31.10
C TRP A 698 0.96 -14.71 -30.99
N ASN A 699 1.45 -15.82 -31.54
CA ASN A 699 2.87 -16.12 -31.62
C ASN A 699 3.45 -15.61 -32.95
N GLU A 700 4.27 -14.57 -32.90
CA GLU A 700 4.86 -13.97 -34.11
C GLU A 700 5.91 -14.89 -34.77
N GLU A 701 6.69 -15.65 -33.99
CA GLU A 701 7.68 -16.63 -34.49
C GLU A 701 7.05 -17.64 -35.46
N ASN A 702 5.93 -18.25 -35.06
CA ASN A 702 5.21 -19.25 -35.85
C ASN A 702 4.09 -18.66 -36.73
N ARG A 703 3.78 -17.37 -36.55
CA ARG A 703 2.64 -16.64 -37.15
C ARG A 703 1.30 -17.37 -36.97
N ARG A 704 1.03 -17.81 -35.73
CA ARG A 704 -0.12 -18.67 -35.35
C ARG A 704 -0.70 -18.30 -34.00
N VAL A 705 -1.95 -18.70 -33.78
CA VAL A 705 -2.59 -18.63 -32.46
C VAL A 705 -2.19 -19.83 -31.61
N MET A 706 -1.60 -19.56 -30.45
CA MET A 706 -1.34 -20.54 -29.41
C MET A 706 -2.45 -20.54 -28.37
N MET A 707 -2.89 -21.74 -27.96
CA MET A 707 -3.81 -21.94 -26.84
C MET A 707 -3.01 -22.13 -25.54
N ILE A 708 -3.51 -21.55 -24.45
CA ILE A 708 -2.93 -21.64 -23.09
C ILE A 708 -4.03 -21.90 -22.05
N ASP A 709 -3.64 -22.15 -20.80
CA ASP A 709 -4.54 -22.28 -19.65
C ASP A 709 -5.40 -23.57 -19.68
N PHE A 710 -4.71 -24.71 -19.62
CA PHE A 710 -5.31 -26.05 -19.70
C PHE A 710 -5.79 -26.60 -18.35
N GLU A 711 -5.81 -25.79 -17.30
CA GLU A 711 -6.24 -26.18 -15.94
C GLU A 711 -7.68 -26.72 -15.87
N ARG A 712 -8.53 -26.37 -16.85
CA ARG A 712 -9.93 -26.84 -16.98
C ARG A 712 -10.11 -27.89 -18.09
N ALA A 713 -9.04 -28.31 -18.76
CA ALA A 713 -9.13 -29.21 -19.91
C ALA A 713 -9.59 -30.61 -19.50
N VAL A 714 -10.34 -31.30 -20.37
CA VAL A 714 -10.81 -32.67 -20.14
C VAL A 714 -10.09 -33.61 -21.10
N LEU A 715 -9.42 -34.61 -20.52
CA LEU A 715 -8.76 -35.68 -21.26
C LEU A 715 -9.80 -36.75 -21.63
N GLY A 716 -9.98 -36.99 -22.93
CA GLY A 716 -10.80 -38.08 -23.43
C GLY A 716 -10.14 -39.43 -23.16
N SER A 717 -10.93 -40.44 -22.79
CA SER A 717 -10.42 -41.80 -22.66
C SER A 717 -9.74 -42.23 -23.97
N PRO A 718 -8.52 -42.80 -23.93
CA PRO A 718 -7.80 -43.16 -25.14
C PRO A 718 -8.64 -44.15 -25.95
N ALA A 719 -9.12 -43.71 -27.11
CA ALA A 719 -9.91 -44.54 -27.99
C ALA A 719 -9.11 -45.81 -28.31
N ARG A 720 -9.59 -46.96 -27.85
CA ARG A 720 -8.98 -48.27 -28.18
C ARG A 720 -8.88 -48.33 -29.70
N ARG A 721 -7.66 -48.23 -30.25
CA ARG A 721 -7.39 -48.41 -31.68
C ARG A 721 -8.01 -49.74 -32.08
N SER A 722 -9.09 -49.68 -32.85
CA SER A 722 -9.77 -50.89 -33.32
C SER A 722 -8.86 -51.54 -34.35
N LEU A 723 -8.06 -52.49 -33.87
CA LEU A 723 -7.19 -53.27 -34.73
C LEU A 723 -8.06 -54.19 -35.59
N LEU A 724 -7.78 -54.14 -36.90
CA LEU A 724 -8.32 -54.95 -38.00
C LEU A 724 -9.64 -54.48 -38.62
N PRO A 725 -9.68 -54.23 -39.96
CA PRO A 725 -10.92 -54.07 -40.69
C PRO A 725 -11.63 -55.43 -40.84
N LYS A 726 -12.79 -55.59 -40.22
CA LYS A 726 -13.64 -56.77 -40.46
C LYS A 726 -14.35 -56.64 -41.81
N SER A 727 -14.05 -57.57 -42.71
CA SER A 727 -14.64 -57.70 -44.05
C SER A 727 -16.17 -57.84 -44.01
N PRO A 728 -16.90 -57.36 -45.05
CA PRO A 728 -18.36 -57.34 -45.04
C PRO A 728 -18.96 -58.73 -45.33
N LYS A 729 -19.44 -59.43 -44.31
CA LYS A 729 -20.38 -60.55 -44.49
C LYS A 729 -21.81 -60.10 -44.19
N ARG A 730 -22.63 -60.06 -45.25
CA ARG A 730 -24.09 -59.87 -45.18
C ARG A 730 -24.72 -60.93 -44.28
N HIS A 731 -25.49 -60.52 -43.28
CA HIS A 731 -26.66 -61.26 -42.84
C HIS A 731 -27.81 -60.27 -42.61
N ARG A 732 -28.97 -60.56 -43.20
CA ARG A 732 -30.21 -59.79 -42.96
C ARG A 732 -30.75 -60.18 -41.58
N GLY A 733 -30.94 -59.20 -40.71
CA GLY A 733 -31.56 -59.33 -39.40
C GLY A 733 -32.14 -57.97 -38.98
N LEU A 734 -33.26 -57.99 -38.26
CA LEU A 734 -34.05 -56.80 -37.89
C LEU A 734 -33.25 -55.80 -37.03
N PRO A 735 -33.57 -54.49 -37.07
CA PRO A 735 -32.83 -53.47 -36.34
C PRO A 735 -33.09 -53.57 -34.82
N PRO A 736 -32.06 -53.64 -33.97
CA PRO A 736 -32.23 -53.43 -32.55
C PRO A 736 -32.54 -51.95 -32.29
N LYS A 737 -33.73 -51.66 -31.76
CA LYS A 737 -34.09 -50.33 -31.24
C LYS A 737 -33.14 -49.95 -30.09
N GLY A 738 -32.72 -48.69 -30.03
CA GLY A 738 -32.31 -48.06 -28.78
C GLY A 738 -30.93 -48.45 -28.23
N ARG A 739 -29.86 -48.09 -28.95
CA ARG A 739 -28.65 -47.57 -28.28
C ARG A 739 -28.47 -46.11 -28.67
N GLN A 740 -29.12 -45.22 -27.92
CA GLN A 740 -28.60 -43.87 -27.77
C GLN A 740 -27.21 -44.04 -27.14
N SER A 741 -26.15 -43.68 -27.86
CA SER A 741 -24.84 -43.53 -27.24
C SER A 741 -24.97 -42.45 -26.17
N ALA A 742 -24.78 -42.80 -24.91
CA ALA A 742 -24.65 -41.82 -23.85
C ALA A 742 -23.43 -40.96 -24.22
N GLU A 743 -23.71 -39.73 -24.66
CA GLU A 743 -22.71 -38.73 -25.03
C GLU A 743 -21.76 -38.56 -23.86
N THR A 744 -20.46 -38.81 -24.09
CA THR A 744 -19.49 -38.79 -23.00
C THR A 744 -19.28 -37.34 -22.53
N GLU A 745 -18.76 -37.18 -21.32
CA GLU A 745 -18.42 -35.84 -20.83
C GLU A 745 -17.44 -35.14 -21.80
N PHE A 746 -16.47 -35.89 -22.33
CA PHE A 746 -15.54 -35.40 -23.35
C PHE A 746 -16.27 -34.88 -24.60
N ASP A 747 -17.22 -35.65 -25.16
CA ASP A 747 -17.98 -35.24 -26.35
C ASP A 747 -18.72 -33.91 -26.12
N ARG A 748 -19.35 -33.75 -24.94
CA ARG A 748 -20.03 -32.49 -24.55
C ARG A 748 -19.07 -31.32 -24.45
N LYS A 749 -17.87 -31.54 -23.91
CA LYS A 749 -16.84 -30.50 -23.79
C LYS A 749 -16.27 -30.12 -25.17
N VAL A 750 -16.09 -31.08 -26.07
CA VAL A 750 -15.75 -30.83 -27.48
C VAL A 750 -16.81 -29.96 -28.16
N GLN A 751 -18.11 -30.24 -27.97
CA GLN A 751 -19.18 -29.38 -28.50
C GLN A 751 -19.16 -27.97 -27.87
N SER A 752 -18.86 -27.85 -26.58
CA SER A 752 -18.70 -26.55 -25.90
C SER A 752 -17.58 -25.70 -26.52
N ASP A 753 -16.41 -26.30 -26.77
CA ASP A 753 -15.29 -25.63 -27.43
C ASP A 753 -15.68 -25.15 -28.85
N LEU A 754 -16.34 -26.02 -29.63
CA LEU A 754 -16.78 -25.71 -30.99
C LEU A 754 -17.85 -24.60 -31.01
N TRP A 755 -18.71 -24.54 -29.99
CA TRP A 755 -19.71 -23.49 -29.85
C TRP A 755 -19.08 -22.14 -29.49
N ALA A 756 -18.08 -22.13 -28.60
CA ALA A 756 -17.31 -20.92 -28.27
C ALA A 756 -16.62 -20.32 -29.50
N ILE A 757 -16.02 -21.15 -30.36
CA ILE A 757 -15.40 -20.70 -31.63
C ILE A 757 -16.45 -20.08 -32.56
N ARG A 758 -17.66 -20.66 -32.67
CA ARG A 758 -18.74 -20.11 -33.51
C ARG A 758 -19.25 -18.76 -33.03
N GLY A 759 -19.04 -18.39 -31.77
CA GLY A 759 -19.35 -17.06 -31.24
C GLY A 759 -18.25 -16.00 -31.51
N MET A 760 -17.09 -16.42 -32.03
CA MET A 760 -15.94 -15.53 -32.36
C MET A 760 -15.69 -15.39 -33.87
N LEU A 761 -16.38 -16.20 -34.68
CA LEU A 761 -16.38 -16.19 -36.15
C LEU A 761 -17.52 -15.34 -36.69
#